data_AF-A0A6M1RL44-F1
#
_entry.id   AF-A0A6M1RL44-F1
#
_cell.length_a   1.000
_cell.length_b   1.000
_cell.length_c   1.000
_cell.angle_alpha   90.00
_cell.angle_beta   90.00
_cell.angle_gamma   90.00
#
_symmetry.space_group_name_H-M   'P 1'
#
loop_
_entity.id
_entity.type
_entity.pdbx_description
1 polymer ?
#
loop_
_entity_poly.entity_id
_entity_poly.type
_entity_poly.pdbx_seq_one_letter_code
_entity_poly.pdbx_strand_id
1 'polypeptide(L)'
;MPLPPESATPMQRRTQTAVCATLAILLLFSLWWLACALESRLPQTAPAAVLNADRIYQHNHILTLHIRVAPDQWDALQPPAGPNPFGPGPRGPFNAANAVNERALASVWMRDADANRDGFVTRREWQNHAQTTFTQWATSSSNTLNLQDLQRALNDTPNPIARGITAMLIGPEGKRNGIGSVFGLDFAFVRADLEIEGHLFPNVGLRYKGNGTFLEARESPKKSFKIQLDHFIPRQRLADVQTLNLQNQITDASYMNEVLAYQLYRDAGVPAPRTAYARLYLTVPGRYDHTFLGLYTLTEAVDRHFLLRHFGTKRGALFKPVTSSLFADLGSDWDAYRQIYDPKTPLYTEQKQRLIELCRLVTHADDSTFAARIGNYIDLPEFARFMAVMVYLSDIDGLLGPGQNLYLHLHPKTQLFQFIPWDQDRSWGQFDRISQQQRDQLSIHRPWQGQNPFLERMFRVGHFKQLYLRELDRLTQTLCTPERIARQVDHIAALIRPAVGEEAGDRLATFDRIVAGELIPRPSFGPFPREPLKPIKPFVRDRTDSIRQQLAGLSKGLEPGEGFPMGPPGGARGSGLGSFATPLATRCDSDRNGQISLQEFVSGMLDLFQHWDTNHDNQLRFLELYAGIQQTLTPPPASFPPRREPP
;
A
#
# COMPACT_ATOMS: atom_id res chain seq x y z
N MET A 1 95.06 -37.00 1.58
CA MET A 1 94.49 -35.84 2.29
C MET A 1 94.67 -34.61 1.41
N PRO A 2 93.60 -34.06 0.79
CA PRO A 2 93.66 -32.73 0.20
C PRO A 2 93.45 -31.65 1.28
N LEU A 3 94.23 -30.58 1.17
CA LEU A 3 94.22 -29.39 2.03
C LEU A 3 92.88 -28.65 1.99
N PRO A 4 92.48 -27.96 3.08
CA PRO A 4 91.24 -27.20 3.10
C PRO A 4 91.33 -25.97 2.19
N PRO A 5 90.21 -25.53 1.59
CA PRO A 5 90.20 -24.38 0.69
C PRO A 5 90.50 -23.09 1.46
N GLU A 6 91.35 -22.24 0.86
CA GLU A 6 91.66 -20.90 1.34
C GLU A 6 90.37 -20.10 1.59
N SER A 7 90.21 -19.64 2.83
CA SER A 7 89.11 -18.80 3.24
C SER A 7 89.23 -17.42 2.58
N ALA A 8 88.25 -17.06 1.74
CA ALA A 8 88.19 -15.75 1.09
C ALA A 8 88.35 -14.61 2.10
N THR A 9 89.22 -13.65 1.76
CA THR A 9 89.55 -12.49 2.59
C THR A 9 88.31 -11.62 2.88
N PRO A 10 88.28 -10.87 3.98
CA PRO A 10 87.12 -10.03 4.36
C PRO A 10 86.68 -9.06 3.25
N MET A 11 87.64 -8.60 2.43
CA MET A 11 87.39 -7.71 1.31
C MET A 11 86.67 -8.44 0.15
N GLN A 12 87.08 -9.66 -0.18
CA GLN A 12 86.42 -10.49 -1.22
C GLN A 12 84.99 -10.89 -0.84
N ARG A 13 84.71 -11.15 0.45
CA ARG A 13 83.34 -11.41 0.91
C ARG A 13 82.47 -10.18 0.75
N ARG A 14 82.97 -8.97 1.06
CA ARG A 14 82.21 -7.72 0.89
C ARG A 14 81.87 -7.46 -0.58
N THR A 15 82.80 -7.66 -1.51
CA THR A 15 82.53 -7.52 -2.95
C THR A 15 81.55 -8.56 -3.47
N GLN A 16 81.68 -9.84 -3.08
CA GLN A 16 80.72 -10.88 -3.45
C GLN A 16 79.31 -10.60 -2.91
N THR A 17 79.20 -10.12 -1.67
CA THR A 17 77.90 -9.79 -1.08
C THR A 17 77.25 -8.59 -1.78
N ALA A 18 78.05 -7.58 -2.15
CA ALA A 18 77.57 -6.42 -2.91
C ALA A 18 77.11 -6.79 -4.33
N VAL A 19 77.84 -7.67 -5.02
CA VAL A 19 77.45 -8.17 -6.36
C VAL A 19 76.17 -9.01 -6.29
N CYS A 20 76.04 -9.92 -5.31
CA CYS A 20 74.81 -10.68 -5.12
C CYS A 20 73.61 -9.79 -4.76
N ALA A 21 73.80 -8.77 -3.92
CA ALA A 21 72.74 -7.81 -3.61
C ALA A 21 72.30 -7.01 -4.85
N THR A 22 73.25 -6.60 -5.69
CA THR A 22 72.96 -5.85 -6.92
C THR A 22 72.23 -6.73 -7.94
N LEU A 23 72.63 -7.99 -8.10
CA LEU A 23 71.96 -8.96 -8.95
C LEU A 23 70.54 -9.29 -8.45
N ALA A 24 70.36 -9.42 -7.13
CA ALA A 24 69.04 -9.63 -6.53
C ALA A 24 68.11 -8.43 -6.76
N ILE A 25 68.63 -7.20 -6.62
CA ILE A 25 67.87 -5.97 -6.91
C ILE A 25 67.48 -5.92 -8.39
N LEU A 26 68.41 -6.20 -9.31
CA LEU A 26 68.13 -6.24 -10.75
C LEU A 26 67.09 -7.31 -11.11
N LEU A 27 67.13 -8.47 -10.45
CA LEU A 27 66.14 -9.53 -10.63
C LEU A 27 64.76 -9.14 -10.10
N LEU A 28 64.70 -8.44 -8.97
CA LEU A 28 63.44 -7.91 -8.42
C LEU A 28 62.87 -6.81 -9.33
N PHE A 29 63.71 -5.94 -9.87
CA PHE A 29 63.29 -4.92 -10.83
C PHE A 29 62.79 -5.54 -12.14
N SER A 30 63.43 -6.59 -12.65
CA SER A 30 63.00 -7.26 -13.88
C SER A 30 61.70 -8.05 -13.68
N LEU A 31 61.53 -8.71 -12.53
CA LEU A 31 60.27 -9.37 -12.16
C LEU A 31 59.13 -8.35 -11.97
N TRP A 32 59.42 -7.20 -11.39
CA TRP A 32 58.44 -6.10 -11.25
C TRP A 32 58.03 -5.53 -12.62
N TRP A 33 59.01 -5.31 -13.51
CA TRP A 33 58.72 -4.86 -14.89
C TRP A 33 57.91 -5.89 -15.67
N LEU A 34 58.21 -7.18 -15.51
CA LEU A 34 57.46 -8.26 -16.13
C LEU A 34 56.03 -8.33 -15.59
N ALA A 35 55.83 -8.14 -14.28
CA ALA A 35 54.51 -8.07 -13.66
C ALA A 35 53.69 -6.87 -14.20
N CYS A 36 54.28 -5.68 -14.29
CA CYS A 36 53.63 -4.51 -14.88
C CYS A 36 53.31 -4.70 -16.38
N ALA A 37 54.20 -5.37 -17.13
CA ALA A 37 53.96 -5.68 -18.54
C ALA A 37 52.83 -6.72 -18.73
N LEU A 38 52.71 -7.69 -17.83
CA LEU A 38 51.61 -8.66 -17.79
C LEU A 38 50.28 -8.00 -17.41
N GLU A 39 50.26 -7.09 -16.43
CA GLU A 39 49.08 -6.28 -16.08
C GLU A 39 48.61 -5.41 -17.26
N SER A 40 49.53 -4.86 -18.05
CA SER A 40 49.19 -4.02 -19.22
C SER A 40 48.61 -4.80 -20.40
N ARG A 41 48.68 -6.14 -20.39
CA ARG A 41 48.18 -7.03 -21.46
C ARG A 41 46.95 -7.83 -21.07
N LEU A 42 46.52 -7.80 -19.81
CA LEU A 42 45.21 -8.32 -19.42
C LEU A 42 44.14 -7.39 -20.02
N PRO A 43 43.03 -7.93 -20.59
CA PRO A 43 41.90 -7.10 -20.95
C PRO A 43 41.49 -6.33 -19.70
N GLN A 44 41.59 -5.01 -19.72
CA GLN A 44 40.96 -4.20 -18.69
C GLN A 44 39.46 -4.45 -18.82
N THR A 45 38.92 -5.34 -17.99
CA THR A 45 37.50 -5.27 -17.66
C THR A 45 37.31 -3.85 -17.15
N ALA A 46 36.51 -3.06 -17.87
CA ALA A 46 36.15 -1.72 -17.43
C ALA A 46 35.79 -1.82 -15.94
N PRO A 47 36.34 -0.97 -15.07
CA PRO A 47 36.04 -1.05 -13.64
C PRO A 47 34.51 -1.03 -13.51
N ALA A 48 33.96 -2.10 -12.92
CA ALA A 48 32.53 -2.24 -12.73
C ALA A 48 32.03 -0.93 -12.13
N ALA A 49 31.19 -0.23 -12.89
CA ALA A 49 30.77 1.11 -12.55
C ALA A 49 30.15 1.06 -11.15
N VAL A 50 30.71 1.82 -10.20
CA VAL A 50 30.23 1.80 -8.81
C VAL A 50 28.73 2.12 -8.80
N LEU A 51 27.92 1.12 -8.46
CA LEU A 51 26.47 1.24 -8.29
C LEU A 51 26.23 2.06 -7.02
N ASN A 52 26.09 3.38 -7.15
CA ASN A 52 25.54 4.22 -6.07
C ASN A 52 24.01 4.25 -6.18
N ALA A 53 23.32 4.59 -5.09
CA ALA A 53 21.86 4.52 -5.04
C ALA A 53 21.15 5.41 -6.07
N ASP A 54 21.76 6.54 -6.41
CA ASP A 54 21.23 7.48 -7.40
C ASP A 54 21.38 6.94 -8.83
N ARG A 55 22.26 5.96 -9.07
CA ARG A 55 22.37 5.23 -10.34
C ARG A 55 21.36 4.09 -10.47
N ILE A 56 20.92 3.49 -9.37
CA ILE A 56 19.95 2.38 -9.40
C ILE A 56 18.58 2.87 -9.92
N TYR A 57 18.19 4.09 -9.59
CA TYR A 57 16.86 4.64 -9.90
C TYR A 57 16.88 5.69 -11.02
N GLN A 58 17.68 5.47 -12.07
CA GLN A 58 17.71 6.35 -13.24
C GLN A 58 16.82 5.80 -14.35
N HIS A 59 15.96 6.65 -14.90
CA HIS A 59 15.02 6.28 -15.97
C HIS A 59 15.65 6.10 -17.35
N ASN A 60 16.95 6.36 -17.51
CA ASN A 60 17.68 6.22 -18.77
C ASN A 60 18.44 4.89 -18.89
N HIS A 61 18.30 4.00 -17.91
CA HIS A 61 19.00 2.73 -17.86
C HIS A 61 18.07 1.61 -17.40
N ILE A 62 18.15 0.45 -18.06
CA ILE A 62 17.43 -0.76 -17.69
C ILE A 62 18.42 -1.71 -17.05
N LEU A 63 18.22 -2.01 -15.76
CA LEU A 63 19.07 -2.92 -15.02
C LEU A 63 18.84 -4.37 -15.46
N THR A 64 19.86 -5.21 -15.33
CA THR A 64 19.80 -6.66 -15.46
C THR A 64 19.90 -7.30 -14.09
N LEU A 65 18.84 -7.98 -13.69
CA LEU A 65 18.74 -8.71 -12.43
C LEU A 65 18.59 -10.20 -12.70
N HIS A 66 19.31 -11.03 -11.95
CA HIS A 66 19.16 -12.49 -12.00
C HIS A 66 18.94 -13.03 -10.60
N ILE A 67 17.79 -13.68 -10.41
CA ILE A 67 17.45 -14.38 -9.16
C ILE A 67 17.75 -15.86 -9.33
N ARG A 68 18.47 -16.45 -8.38
CA ARG A 68 18.70 -17.90 -8.29
C ARG A 68 18.07 -18.41 -7.02
N VAL A 69 17.20 -19.40 -7.14
CA VAL A 69 16.45 -19.98 -6.00
C VAL A 69 16.61 -21.49 -6.03
N ALA A 70 16.92 -22.09 -4.87
CA ALA A 70 16.94 -23.54 -4.75
C ALA A 70 15.52 -24.13 -4.92
N PRO A 71 15.35 -25.35 -5.43
CA PRO A 71 14.02 -25.90 -5.72
C PRO A 71 13.08 -25.96 -4.51
N ASP A 72 13.60 -26.31 -3.32
CA ASP A 72 12.85 -26.33 -2.06
C ASP A 72 12.42 -24.93 -1.61
N GLN A 73 13.28 -23.93 -1.79
CA GLN A 73 12.98 -22.52 -1.50
C GLN A 73 11.93 -21.97 -2.49
N TRP A 74 12.00 -22.39 -3.76
CA TRP A 74 11.00 -22.02 -4.76
C TRP A 74 9.62 -22.61 -4.46
N ASP A 75 9.56 -23.84 -3.93
CA ASP A 75 8.32 -24.44 -3.46
C ASP A 75 7.77 -23.72 -2.22
N ALA A 76 8.63 -23.41 -1.25
CA ALA A 76 8.26 -22.65 -0.05
C ALA A 76 7.80 -21.21 -0.36
N LEU A 77 8.21 -20.65 -1.49
CA LEU A 77 7.77 -19.33 -1.96
C LEU A 77 6.31 -19.33 -2.43
N GLN A 78 5.77 -20.48 -2.84
CA GLN A 78 4.38 -20.58 -3.26
C GLN A 78 3.47 -20.51 -2.02
N PRO A 79 2.54 -19.55 -1.93
CA PRO A 79 1.60 -19.54 -0.82
C PRO A 79 0.74 -20.81 -0.88
N PRO A 80 0.27 -21.31 0.28
CA PRO A 80 -0.69 -22.42 0.31
C PRO A 80 -1.86 -22.14 -0.63
N ALA A 81 -2.41 -23.18 -1.27
CA ALA A 81 -3.50 -23.04 -2.22
C ALA A 81 -4.75 -22.45 -1.53
N GLY A 82 -4.87 -21.12 -1.51
CA GLY A 82 -6.06 -20.41 -1.07
C GLY A 82 -7.08 -20.29 -2.20
N PRO A 83 -8.38 -20.12 -1.88
CA PRO A 83 -9.43 -19.97 -2.89
C PRO A 83 -9.08 -18.83 -3.87
N ASN A 84 -9.39 -19.02 -5.15
CA ASN A 84 -9.26 -17.96 -6.15
C ASN A 84 -10.56 -17.13 -6.17
N PRO A 85 -10.58 -15.92 -5.58
CA PRO A 85 -11.78 -15.09 -5.52
C PRO A 85 -12.23 -14.56 -6.89
N PHE A 86 -11.36 -14.62 -7.90
CA PHE A 86 -11.59 -14.08 -9.25
C PHE A 86 -11.55 -15.16 -10.35
N GLY A 87 -11.47 -16.45 -9.99
CA GLY A 87 -11.45 -17.57 -10.91
C GLY A 87 -12.77 -18.35 -10.95
N PRO A 88 -13.02 -19.15 -12.00
CA PRO A 88 -14.17 -20.03 -12.07
C PRO A 88 -13.90 -21.28 -11.20
N GLY A 89 -14.15 -21.19 -9.89
CA GLY A 89 -13.93 -22.31 -8.95
C GLY A 89 -14.85 -22.25 -7.73
N PRO A 90 -15.07 -23.38 -7.02
CA PRO A 90 -16.16 -23.52 -6.06
C PRO A 90 -15.92 -22.69 -4.79
N ARG A 91 -16.97 -21.98 -4.38
CA ARG A 91 -17.03 -21.05 -3.24
C ARG A 91 -16.96 -21.82 -1.91
N GLY A 92 -15.99 -21.50 -1.05
CA GLY A 92 -16.06 -21.73 0.40
C GLY A 92 -16.34 -20.41 1.13
N PRO A 93 -17.14 -20.37 2.21
CA PRO A 93 -17.63 -19.12 2.78
C PRO A 93 -16.61 -18.53 3.75
N PHE A 94 -15.92 -17.47 3.34
CA PHE A 94 -15.30 -16.52 4.26
C PHE A 94 -16.10 -15.21 4.15
N ASN A 95 -16.76 -14.78 5.22
CA ASN A 95 -17.59 -13.58 5.20
C ASN A 95 -16.82 -12.36 5.74
N ALA A 96 -15.97 -11.76 4.89
CA ALA A 96 -15.19 -10.58 5.23
C ALA A 96 -16.04 -9.36 5.64
N ALA A 97 -17.32 -9.31 5.25
CA ALA A 97 -18.24 -8.25 5.66
C ALA A 97 -18.56 -8.33 7.17
N ASN A 98 -18.59 -9.52 7.75
CA ASN A 98 -18.87 -9.71 9.17
C ASN A 98 -17.70 -9.21 10.03
N ALA A 99 -16.45 -9.60 9.75
CA ALA A 99 -15.26 -9.15 10.49
C ALA A 99 -15.11 -7.62 10.57
N VAL A 100 -15.50 -6.93 9.49
CA VAL A 100 -15.47 -5.46 9.40
C VAL A 100 -16.57 -4.85 10.24
N ASN A 101 -17.79 -5.37 10.11
CA ASN A 101 -18.92 -4.91 10.89
C ASN A 101 -18.68 -5.17 12.39
N GLU A 102 -18.05 -6.29 12.76
CA GLU A 102 -17.71 -6.65 14.14
C GLU A 102 -16.73 -5.64 14.72
N ARG A 103 -15.67 -5.30 13.96
CA ARG A 103 -14.67 -4.32 14.38
C ARG A 103 -15.26 -2.92 14.48
N ALA A 104 -16.12 -2.54 13.53
CA ALA A 104 -16.79 -1.25 13.53
C ALA A 104 -17.75 -1.12 14.73
N LEU A 105 -18.52 -2.17 15.03
CA LEU A 105 -19.40 -2.21 16.20
C LEU A 105 -18.59 -2.14 17.49
N ALA A 106 -17.51 -2.91 17.60
CA ALA A 106 -16.59 -2.86 18.74
C ALA A 106 -16.03 -1.44 18.95
N SER A 107 -15.58 -0.77 17.88
CA SER A 107 -15.04 0.58 17.99
C SER A 107 -16.10 1.59 18.41
N VAL A 108 -17.31 1.50 17.88
CA VAL A 108 -18.42 2.37 18.26
C VAL A 108 -18.77 2.17 19.73
N TRP A 109 -18.97 0.93 20.16
CA TRP A 109 -19.33 0.62 21.54
C TRP A 109 -18.22 0.94 22.53
N MET A 110 -16.95 0.73 22.17
CA MET A 110 -15.82 1.16 22.98
C MET A 110 -15.86 2.68 23.17
N ARG A 111 -16.02 3.44 22.08
CA ARG A 111 -16.10 4.91 22.10
C ARG A 111 -17.27 5.42 22.94
N ASP A 112 -18.43 4.77 22.83
CA ASP A 112 -19.68 5.24 23.44
C ASP A 112 -19.87 4.76 24.88
N ALA A 113 -19.19 3.68 25.29
CA ALA A 113 -19.26 3.15 26.64
C ALA A 113 -18.13 3.65 27.54
N ASP A 114 -16.91 3.86 27.02
CA ASP A 114 -15.76 4.38 27.78
C ASP A 114 -15.96 5.88 28.09
N ALA A 115 -16.72 6.16 29.15
CA ALA A 115 -17.15 7.50 29.50
C ALA A 115 -15.99 8.37 30.01
N ASN A 116 -15.03 7.77 30.71
CA ASN A 116 -13.86 8.47 31.26
C ASN A 116 -12.67 8.53 30.27
N ARG A 117 -12.76 7.80 29.15
CA ARG A 117 -11.79 7.71 28.05
C ARG A 117 -10.44 7.12 28.45
N ASP A 118 -10.43 6.24 29.45
CA ASP A 118 -9.21 5.60 29.96
C ASP A 118 -8.77 4.38 29.13
N GLY A 119 -9.56 3.99 28.12
CA GLY A 119 -9.27 2.85 27.25
C GLY A 119 -9.84 1.53 27.77
N PHE A 120 -10.67 1.57 28.82
CA PHE A 120 -11.38 0.43 29.38
C PHE A 120 -12.86 0.75 29.50
N VAL A 121 -13.70 -0.29 29.43
CA VAL A 121 -15.12 -0.15 29.73
C VAL A 121 -15.42 -0.95 30.99
N THR A 122 -15.71 -0.26 32.08
CA THR A 122 -16.14 -0.91 33.32
C THR A 122 -17.57 -1.44 33.20
N ARG A 123 -17.95 -2.39 34.07
CA ARG A 123 -19.33 -2.89 34.14
C ARG A 123 -20.37 -1.78 34.31
N ARG A 124 -20.04 -0.75 35.10
CA ARG A 124 -20.91 0.41 35.34
C ARG A 124 -21.08 1.28 34.10
N GLU A 125 -19.98 1.54 33.40
CA GLU A 125 -19.98 2.26 32.13
C GLU A 125 -20.79 1.53 31.06
N TRP A 126 -20.61 0.22 30.95
CA TRP A 126 -21.40 -0.62 30.04
C TRP A 126 -22.90 -0.59 30.36
N GLN A 127 -23.27 -0.63 31.65
CA GLN A 127 -24.66 -0.51 32.08
C GLN A 127 -25.26 0.85 31.69
N ASN A 128 -24.53 1.94 31.93
CA ASN A 128 -24.94 3.29 31.57
C ASN A 128 -25.07 3.45 30.04
N HIS A 129 -24.12 2.87 29.30
CA HIS A 129 -24.17 2.81 27.84
C HIS A 129 -25.44 2.09 27.38
N ALA A 130 -25.74 0.90 27.91
CA ALA A 130 -26.95 0.16 27.56
C ALA A 130 -28.24 0.97 27.81
N GLN A 131 -28.33 1.67 28.94
CA GLN A 131 -29.49 2.54 29.25
C GLN A 131 -29.61 3.72 28.26
N THR A 132 -28.49 4.35 27.96
CA THR A 132 -28.43 5.49 27.05
C THR A 132 -28.80 5.07 25.63
N THR A 133 -28.20 3.98 25.15
CA THR A 133 -28.46 3.36 23.85
C THR A 133 -29.94 2.96 23.72
N PHE A 134 -30.52 2.33 24.74
CA PHE A 134 -31.94 1.99 24.74
C PHE A 134 -32.83 3.23 24.57
N THR A 135 -32.55 4.28 25.36
CA THR A 135 -33.32 5.53 25.34
C THR A 135 -33.22 6.23 23.99
N GLN A 136 -32.07 6.15 23.33
CA GLN A 136 -31.87 6.73 21.99
C GLN A 136 -32.55 5.94 20.88
N TRP A 137 -32.60 4.61 21.00
CA TRP A 137 -33.12 3.73 19.96
C TRP A 137 -34.63 3.56 20.05
N ALA A 138 -35.19 3.64 21.26
CA ALA A 138 -36.62 3.51 21.50
C ALA A 138 -37.35 4.73 20.93
N THR A 139 -38.40 4.49 20.13
CA THR A 139 -39.28 5.57 19.70
C THR A 139 -40.08 6.09 20.89
N SER A 140 -40.36 7.40 20.93
CA SER A 140 -41.04 8.08 22.04
C SER A 140 -42.46 7.56 22.34
N SER A 141 -42.99 6.64 21.53
CA SER A 141 -44.33 6.06 21.65
C SER A 141 -44.39 4.63 22.21
N SER A 142 -43.30 3.85 22.21
CA SER A 142 -43.37 2.41 22.54
C SER A 142 -42.78 2.01 23.90
N ASN A 143 -41.85 2.77 24.50
CA ASN A 143 -41.08 2.37 25.69
C ASN A 143 -40.41 0.97 25.61
N THR A 144 -40.38 0.38 24.41
CA THR A 144 -39.81 -0.94 24.07
C THR A 144 -39.09 -0.84 22.74
N LEU A 145 -38.12 -1.72 22.52
CA LEU A 145 -37.44 -1.93 21.24
C LEU A 145 -37.96 -3.21 20.57
N ASN A 146 -38.23 -3.15 19.28
CA ASN A 146 -38.41 -4.37 18.47
C ASN A 146 -37.22 -4.55 17.52
N LEU A 147 -37.21 -5.67 16.79
CA LEU A 147 -36.14 -5.98 15.82
C LEU A 147 -35.95 -4.87 14.76
N GLN A 148 -37.03 -4.22 14.31
CA GLN A 148 -36.96 -3.14 13.31
C GLN A 148 -36.30 -1.88 13.89
N ASP A 149 -36.59 -1.56 15.16
CA ASP A 149 -35.93 -0.44 15.85
C ASP A 149 -34.43 -0.69 16.02
N LEU A 150 -34.04 -1.89 16.45
CA LEU A 150 -32.64 -2.30 16.53
C LEU A 150 -31.96 -2.21 15.16
N GLN A 151 -32.60 -2.73 14.12
CA GLN A 151 -32.04 -2.75 12.77
C GLN A 151 -31.90 -1.34 12.19
N ARG A 152 -32.88 -0.46 12.40
CA ARG A 152 -32.82 0.95 12.02
C ARG A 152 -31.68 1.66 12.75
N ALA A 153 -31.69 1.61 14.08
CA ALA A 153 -30.72 2.32 14.89
C ALA A 153 -29.28 1.87 14.61
N LEU A 154 -29.03 0.56 14.51
CA LEU A 154 -27.73 0.04 14.12
C LEU A 154 -27.32 0.46 12.69
N ASN A 155 -28.27 0.55 11.76
CA ASN A 155 -27.96 1.03 10.41
C ASN A 155 -27.64 2.52 10.36
N ASP A 156 -28.21 3.32 11.26
CA ASP A 156 -28.01 4.75 11.40
C ASP A 156 -26.74 5.09 12.21
N THR A 157 -26.23 4.15 13.00
CA THR A 157 -24.95 4.27 13.70
C THR A 157 -23.80 4.54 12.71
N PRO A 158 -23.06 5.65 12.86
CA PRO A 158 -21.91 5.95 12.02
C PRO A 158 -20.89 4.80 12.09
N ASN A 159 -20.58 4.20 10.94
CA ASN A 159 -19.55 3.17 10.84
C ASN A 159 -18.20 3.84 10.51
N PRO A 160 -17.28 4.04 11.48
CA PRO A 160 -16.04 4.77 11.26
C PRO A 160 -15.04 4.01 10.38
N ILE A 161 -15.26 2.73 10.12
CA ILE A 161 -14.43 1.88 9.26
C ILE A 161 -14.94 1.88 7.81
N ALA A 162 -16.12 2.48 7.59
CA ALA A 162 -16.81 2.69 6.32
C ALA A 162 -17.11 1.43 5.49
N ARG A 163 -18.40 1.33 5.14
CA ARG A 163 -18.95 0.33 4.21
C ARG A 163 -18.29 0.49 2.83
N GLY A 164 -17.89 -0.61 2.21
CA GLY A 164 -17.33 -0.60 0.85
C GLY A 164 -16.15 -1.54 0.70
N ILE A 165 -15.39 -1.44 -0.41
CA ILE A 165 -14.24 -2.32 -0.64
C ILE A 165 -13.15 -2.17 0.42
N THR A 166 -13.02 -1.01 1.09
CA THR A 166 -11.97 -0.77 2.08
C THR A 166 -11.96 -1.80 3.21
N ALA A 167 -13.14 -2.17 3.65
CA ALA A 167 -13.38 -3.26 4.58
C ALA A 167 -12.76 -4.60 4.11
N MET A 168 -12.88 -4.92 2.81
CA MET A 168 -12.26 -6.10 2.18
C MET A 168 -10.74 -5.96 2.00
N LEU A 169 -10.14 -4.86 2.47
CA LEU A 169 -8.71 -4.60 2.42
C LEU A 169 -8.08 -4.58 3.82
N ILE A 170 -8.87 -4.68 4.91
CA ILE A 170 -8.31 -4.84 6.25
C ILE A 170 -7.99 -6.32 6.48
N GLY A 171 -6.70 -6.64 6.60
CA GLY A 171 -6.28 -8.01 6.90
C GLY A 171 -6.58 -8.41 8.35
N PRO A 172 -6.52 -9.72 8.67
CA PRO A 172 -6.53 -10.19 10.05
C PRO A 172 -5.46 -9.48 10.89
N GLU A 173 -5.70 -9.34 12.19
CA GLU A 173 -4.76 -8.65 13.07
C GLU A 173 -3.36 -9.28 13.02
N GLY A 174 -2.34 -8.42 12.91
CA GLY A 174 -0.94 -8.86 12.81
C GLY A 174 -0.56 -9.38 11.42
N LYS A 175 -1.50 -9.45 10.48
CA LYS A 175 -1.25 -9.76 9.07
C LYS A 175 -1.26 -8.48 8.24
N ARG A 176 -0.75 -8.58 7.00
CA ARG A 176 -0.70 -7.44 6.06
C ARG A 176 -2.12 -7.02 5.66
N ASN A 177 -2.32 -5.74 5.36
CA ASN A 177 -3.55 -5.31 4.71
C ASN A 177 -3.57 -5.67 3.20
N GLY A 178 -4.78 -5.74 2.68
CA GLY A 178 -5.13 -5.92 1.28
C GLY A 178 -5.89 -7.21 1.01
N ILE A 179 -6.59 -7.23 -0.12
CA ILE A 179 -7.51 -8.30 -0.50
C ILE A 179 -6.87 -9.71 -0.49
N GLY A 180 -5.58 -9.81 -0.82
CA GLY A 180 -4.88 -11.10 -0.77
C GLY A 180 -4.81 -11.65 0.67
N SER A 181 -4.53 -10.80 1.65
CA SER A 181 -4.44 -11.24 3.05
C SER A 181 -5.80 -11.60 3.65
N VAL A 182 -6.86 -10.92 3.23
CA VAL A 182 -8.23 -11.26 3.62
C VAL A 182 -8.59 -12.67 3.12
N PHE A 183 -8.07 -13.07 1.97
CA PHE A 183 -8.20 -14.44 1.45
C PHE A 183 -7.15 -15.42 1.98
N GLY A 184 -6.46 -15.08 3.07
CA GLY A 184 -5.49 -15.97 3.72
C GLY A 184 -4.13 -16.06 3.02
N LEU A 185 -3.86 -15.24 2.00
CA LEU A 185 -2.55 -15.22 1.33
C LEU A 185 -1.55 -14.43 2.17
N ASP A 186 -0.70 -15.18 2.87
CA ASP A 186 0.52 -14.67 3.50
C ASP A 186 1.75 -15.03 2.65
N PHE A 187 2.74 -14.14 2.61
CA PHE A 187 3.94 -14.32 1.78
C PHE A 187 5.18 -14.41 2.67
N ALA A 188 5.69 -15.62 2.85
CA ALA A 188 6.91 -15.89 3.57
C ALA A 188 8.15 -15.43 2.78
N PHE A 189 9.20 -15.04 3.50
CA PHE A 189 10.53 -14.86 2.92
C PHE A 189 11.26 -16.20 2.82
N VAL A 190 11.87 -16.44 1.66
CA VAL A 190 12.74 -17.59 1.39
C VAL A 190 14.15 -17.13 1.06
N ARG A 191 15.12 -18.04 1.09
CA ARG A 191 16.50 -17.76 0.68
C ARG A 191 16.63 -17.79 -0.83
N ALA A 192 17.32 -16.80 -1.38
CA ALA A 192 17.72 -16.76 -2.78
C ALA A 192 19.08 -16.06 -2.91
N ASP A 193 19.71 -16.21 -4.07
CA ASP A 193 20.80 -15.33 -4.48
C ASP A 193 20.28 -14.34 -5.51
N LEU A 194 20.76 -13.10 -5.44
CA LEU A 194 20.44 -12.04 -6.39
C LEU A 194 21.72 -11.52 -7.02
N GLU A 195 21.74 -11.42 -8.33
CA GLU A 195 22.80 -10.75 -9.08
C GLU A 195 22.22 -9.48 -9.72
N ILE A 196 22.90 -8.34 -9.56
CA ILE A 196 22.53 -7.04 -10.14
C ILE A 196 23.73 -6.54 -10.95
N GLU A 197 23.60 -6.43 -12.28
CA GLU A 197 24.70 -5.97 -13.15
C GLU A 197 26.02 -6.73 -12.90
N GLY A 198 25.96 -8.05 -12.71
CA GLY A 198 27.13 -8.88 -12.39
C GLY A 198 27.56 -8.90 -10.92
N HIS A 199 26.95 -8.07 -10.06
CA HIS A 199 27.26 -8.04 -8.63
C HIS A 199 26.37 -9.02 -7.84
N LEU A 200 26.98 -10.04 -7.24
CA LEU A 200 26.29 -11.06 -6.46
C LEU A 200 26.00 -10.62 -5.02
N PHE A 201 24.74 -10.80 -4.63
CA PHE A 201 24.19 -10.68 -3.28
C PHE A 201 23.71 -12.06 -2.84
N PRO A 202 24.52 -12.82 -2.08
CA PRO A 202 24.14 -14.15 -1.66
C PRO A 202 23.16 -14.10 -0.48
N ASN A 203 22.29 -15.11 -0.38
CA ASN A 203 21.35 -15.30 0.74
C ASN A 203 20.48 -14.08 1.04
N VAL A 204 19.88 -13.48 0.01
CA VAL A 204 18.85 -12.44 0.18
C VAL A 204 17.52 -13.06 0.61
N GLY A 205 16.67 -12.26 1.24
CA GLY A 205 15.28 -12.62 1.50
C GLY A 205 14.42 -12.32 0.29
N LEU A 206 13.85 -13.33 -0.34
CA LEU A 206 12.94 -13.22 -1.48
C LEU A 206 11.51 -13.54 -1.03
N ARG A 207 10.53 -12.71 -1.41
CA ARG A 207 9.10 -13.07 -1.31
C ARG A 207 8.27 -12.48 -2.42
N TYR A 208 7.09 -13.05 -2.65
CA TYR A 208 6.08 -12.38 -3.46
C TYR A 208 5.52 -11.13 -2.77
N LYS A 209 5.01 -10.20 -3.58
CA LYS A 209 4.25 -9.02 -3.12
C LYS A 209 3.04 -8.79 -4.00
N GLY A 210 2.19 -7.87 -3.56
CA GLY A 210 0.99 -7.44 -4.27
C GLY A 210 -0.28 -8.01 -3.67
N ASN A 211 -1.40 -7.52 -4.16
CA ASN A 211 -2.72 -8.02 -3.84
C ASN A 211 -3.40 -8.41 -5.15
N GLY A 212 -4.09 -7.47 -5.80
CA GLY A 212 -4.68 -7.67 -7.13
C GLY A 212 -3.66 -8.17 -8.15
N THR A 213 -2.50 -7.54 -8.23
CA THR A 213 -1.40 -7.92 -9.14
C THR A 213 -0.90 -9.35 -8.94
N PHE A 214 -0.90 -9.87 -7.70
CA PHE A 214 -0.54 -11.27 -7.45
C PHE A 214 -1.64 -12.24 -7.89
N LEU A 215 -2.90 -11.90 -7.59
CA LEU A 215 -4.07 -12.71 -7.96
C LEU A 215 -4.24 -12.80 -9.47
N GLU A 216 -4.04 -11.69 -10.19
CA GLU A 216 -4.09 -11.66 -11.65
C GLU A 216 -2.92 -12.43 -12.27
N ALA A 217 -1.74 -12.35 -11.65
CA ALA A 217 -0.58 -13.06 -12.13
C ALA A 217 -0.55 -14.53 -11.70
N ARG A 218 -1.58 -15.10 -11.02
CA ARG A 218 -1.52 -16.37 -10.28
C ARG A 218 -0.90 -17.53 -11.08
N GLU A 219 -1.26 -17.62 -12.35
CA GLU A 219 -0.82 -18.69 -13.27
C GLU A 219 0.44 -18.33 -14.08
N SER A 220 1.02 -17.15 -13.85
CA SER A 220 2.23 -16.69 -14.54
C SER A 220 3.46 -16.74 -13.62
N PRO A 221 4.64 -17.13 -14.11
CA PRO A 221 5.90 -16.99 -13.36
C PRO A 221 6.31 -15.51 -13.19
N LYS A 222 5.73 -14.57 -13.96
CA LYS A 222 6.02 -13.13 -13.87
C LYS A 222 5.28 -12.49 -12.67
N LYS A 223 5.76 -12.75 -11.45
CA LYS A 223 5.20 -12.24 -10.19
C LYS A 223 5.93 -10.99 -9.71
N SER A 224 5.24 -10.11 -9.00
CA SER A 224 5.93 -9.04 -8.27
C SER A 224 6.71 -9.61 -7.09
N PHE A 225 7.95 -9.15 -6.92
CA PHE A 225 8.86 -9.59 -5.87
C PHE A 225 9.19 -8.46 -4.90
N LYS A 226 9.41 -8.82 -3.64
CA LYS A 226 10.12 -7.98 -2.66
C LYS A 226 11.39 -8.72 -2.26
N ILE A 227 12.52 -8.03 -2.40
CA ILE A 227 13.83 -8.58 -2.06
C ILE A 227 14.44 -7.74 -0.93
N GLN A 228 14.87 -8.40 0.14
CA GLN A 228 15.58 -7.79 1.26
C GLN A 228 17.01 -8.31 1.28
N LEU A 229 17.98 -7.42 1.00
CA LEU A 229 19.39 -7.78 0.90
C LEU A 229 19.96 -8.20 2.26
N ASP A 230 19.50 -7.56 3.33
CA ASP A 230 19.98 -7.79 4.70
C ASP A 230 19.15 -8.79 5.51
N HIS A 231 18.23 -9.54 4.88
CA HIS A 231 17.31 -10.43 5.59
C HIS A 231 18.03 -11.56 6.33
N PHE A 232 18.99 -12.22 5.66
CA PHE A 232 19.77 -13.30 6.25
C PHE A 232 21.25 -12.95 6.45
N ILE A 233 21.75 -11.91 5.79
CA ILE A 233 23.11 -11.39 5.97
C ILE A 233 23.02 -9.96 6.49
N PRO A 234 23.19 -9.73 7.80
CA PRO A 234 23.06 -8.40 8.39
C PRO A 234 23.96 -7.36 7.70
N ARG A 235 23.42 -6.16 7.47
CA ARG A 235 24.10 -5.01 6.86
C ARG A 235 24.47 -5.15 5.38
N GLN A 236 24.08 -6.23 4.70
CA GLN A 236 24.21 -6.34 3.24
C GLN A 236 23.30 -5.30 2.55
N ARG A 237 23.85 -4.54 1.61
CA ARG A 237 23.14 -3.45 0.93
C ARG A 237 23.81 -3.09 -0.39
N LEU A 238 23.03 -2.49 -1.29
CA LEU A 238 23.52 -1.84 -2.51
C LEU A 238 23.46 -0.33 -2.30
N ALA A 239 24.61 0.29 -2.04
CA ALA A 239 24.73 1.66 -1.55
C ALA A 239 23.90 1.90 -0.26
N ASP A 240 22.84 2.73 -0.31
CA ASP A 240 21.90 2.95 0.80
C ASP A 240 20.61 2.11 0.68
N VAL A 241 20.50 1.25 -0.33
CA VAL A 241 19.32 0.43 -0.63
C VAL A 241 19.46 -0.94 0.02
N GLN A 242 18.46 -1.32 0.83
CA GLN A 242 18.38 -2.63 1.47
C GLN A 242 17.19 -3.46 0.98
N THR A 243 16.18 -2.80 0.41
CA THR A 243 14.96 -3.43 -0.06
C THR A 243 14.67 -3.02 -1.50
N LEU A 244 14.43 -3.99 -2.37
CA LEU A 244 14.03 -3.80 -3.76
C LEU A 244 12.59 -4.28 -3.91
N ASN A 245 11.72 -3.44 -4.50
CA ASN A 245 10.36 -3.85 -4.88
C ASN A 245 10.29 -3.94 -6.40
N LEU A 246 10.06 -5.13 -6.93
CA LEU A 246 9.92 -5.37 -8.36
C LEU A 246 8.44 -5.56 -8.70
N GLN A 247 7.90 -4.68 -9.52
CA GLN A 247 6.52 -4.70 -10.00
C GLN A 247 6.44 -5.37 -11.37
N ASN A 248 5.55 -6.35 -11.52
CA ASN A 248 5.43 -7.17 -12.73
C ASN A 248 4.69 -6.51 -13.90
N GLN A 249 4.11 -5.33 -13.70
CA GLN A 249 3.38 -4.56 -14.72
C GLN A 249 2.14 -5.25 -15.30
N ILE A 250 1.56 -6.23 -14.62
CA ILE A 250 0.41 -6.98 -15.18
C ILE A 250 -0.84 -6.11 -15.38
N THR A 251 -0.97 -5.05 -14.57
CA THR A 251 -2.09 -4.12 -14.56
C THR A 251 -1.88 -2.88 -15.42
N ASP A 252 -0.67 -2.68 -15.93
CA ASP A 252 -0.24 -1.52 -16.71
C ASP A 252 0.45 -1.97 -18.01
N ALA A 253 -0.32 -2.05 -19.08
CA ALA A 253 0.19 -2.40 -20.40
C ALA A 253 1.09 -1.32 -21.03
N SER A 254 1.18 -0.12 -20.44
CA SER A 254 2.14 0.91 -20.85
C SER A 254 3.51 0.74 -20.20
N TYR A 255 3.60 0.02 -19.08
CA TYR A 255 4.79 -0.04 -18.20
C TYR A 255 5.23 1.33 -17.64
N MET A 256 4.44 2.39 -17.79
CA MET A 256 4.84 3.78 -17.52
C MET A 256 4.00 4.50 -16.47
N ASN A 257 2.84 3.97 -16.07
CA ASN A 257 1.92 4.68 -15.18
C ASN A 257 2.60 5.05 -13.87
N GLU A 258 3.13 4.06 -13.16
CA GLU A 258 3.79 4.25 -11.86
C GLU A 258 5.05 5.10 -11.98
N VAL A 259 5.83 4.89 -13.06
CA VAL A 259 7.08 5.62 -13.31
C VAL A 259 6.83 7.11 -13.50
N LEU A 260 5.89 7.46 -14.39
CA LEU A 260 5.55 8.86 -14.68
C LEU A 260 4.80 9.51 -13.51
N ALA A 261 3.94 8.76 -12.80
CA ALA A 261 3.22 9.29 -11.64
C ALA A 261 4.19 9.70 -10.53
N TYR A 262 5.12 8.82 -10.12
CA TYR A 262 6.09 9.18 -9.08
C TYR A 262 7.03 10.30 -9.53
N GLN A 263 7.42 10.34 -10.81
CA GLN A 263 8.19 11.48 -11.33
C GLN A 263 7.39 12.78 -11.19
N LEU A 264 6.11 12.79 -11.51
CA LEU A 264 5.25 13.96 -11.36
C LEU A 264 5.13 14.42 -9.90
N TYR A 265 4.95 13.50 -8.95
CA TYR A 265 4.95 13.85 -7.52
C TYR A 265 6.27 14.50 -7.09
N ARG A 266 7.42 13.93 -7.50
CA ARG A 266 8.73 14.52 -7.19
C ARG A 266 8.93 15.90 -7.82
N ASP A 267 8.54 16.05 -9.09
CA ASP A 267 8.60 17.33 -9.81
C ASP A 267 7.71 18.40 -9.15
N ALA A 268 6.62 17.98 -8.51
CA ALA A 268 5.75 18.81 -7.69
C ALA A 268 6.23 19.01 -6.24
N GLY A 269 7.42 18.53 -5.88
CA GLY A 269 7.96 18.69 -4.53
C GLY A 269 7.21 17.90 -3.46
N VAL A 270 6.62 16.77 -3.84
CA VAL A 270 6.05 15.76 -2.93
C VAL A 270 7.08 14.62 -2.77
N PRO A 271 7.41 14.20 -1.54
CA PRO A 271 8.25 13.03 -1.33
C PRO A 271 7.61 11.79 -1.96
N ALA A 272 8.27 11.17 -2.94
CA ALA A 272 7.74 10.01 -3.66
C ALA A 272 8.84 9.03 -4.09
N PRO A 273 8.58 7.70 -4.08
CA PRO A 273 9.54 6.67 -4.45
C PRO A 273 10.20 6.91 -5.81
N ARG A 274 11.53 6.78 -5.90
CA ARG A 274 12.21 6.71 -7.20
C ARG A 274 11.95 5.37 -7.89
N THR A 275 12.11 5.33 -9.21
CA THR A 275 11.87 4.13 -10.03
C THR A 275 12.97 3.92 -11.06
N ALA A 276 13.18 2.68 -11.47
CA ALA A 276 13.94 2.28 -12.64
C ALA A 276 13.28 1.05 -13.30
N TYR A 277 13.79 0.66 -14.47
CA TYR A 277 13.39 -0.58 -15.12
C TYR A 277 14.42 -1.68 -14.86
N ALA A 278 13.94 -2.93 -14.80
CA ALA A 278 14.78 -4.10 -14.64
C ALA A 278 14.33 -5.24 -15.56
N ARG A 279 15.25 -5.78 -16.36
CA ARG A 279 15.13 -7.11 -16.97
C ARG A 279 15.37 -8.14 -15.88
N LEU A 280 14.39 -8.99 -15.63
CA LEU A 280 14.49 -10.01 -14.58
C LEU A 280 14.66 -11.40 -15.16
N TYR A 281 15.71 -12.08 -14.74
CA TYR A 281 16.00 -13.47 -15.06
C TYR A 281 15.83 -14.35 -13.82
N LEU A 282 15.43 -15.61 -14.02
CA LEU A 282 15.22 -16.59 -12.97
C LEU A 282 15.94 -17.90 -13.28
N THR A 283 16.68 -18.41 -12.31
CA THR A 283 17.13 -19.81 -12.29
C THR A 283 16.55 -20.53 -11.09
N VAL A 284 15.89 -21.66 -11.35
CA VAL A 284 15.48 -22.67 -10.37
C VAL A 284 15.91 -24.02 -10.94
N PRO A 285 16.94 -24.68 -10.38
CA PRO A 285 17.47 -25.93 -10.92
C PRO A 285 16.37 -26.96 -11.23
N GLY A 286 16.37 -27.47 -12.46
CA GLY A 286 15.37 -28.43 -12.94
C GLY A 286 13.99 -27.85 -13.30
N ARG A 287 13.77 -26.53 -13.18
CA ARG A 287 12.49 -25.87 -13.54
C ARG A 287 12.64 -24.68 -14.47
N TYR A 288 13.55 -23.77 -14.14
CA TYR A 288 13.84 -22.57 -14.93
C TYR A 288 15.36 -22.43 -15.06
N ASP A 289 15.86 -22.31 -16.28
CA ASP A 289 17.28 -22.08 -16.53
C ASP A 289 17.46 -20.71 -17.18
N HIS A 290 18.10 -19.80 -16.44
CA HIS A 290 18.34 -18.40 -16.78
C HIS A 290 17.20 -17.75 -17.59
N THR A 291 15.97 -17.99 -17.14
CA THR A 291 14.76 -17.71 -17.91
C THR A 291 14.39 -16.25 -17.74
N PHE A 292 14.24 -15.52 -18.85
CA PHE A 292 13.74 -14.15 -18.82
C PHE A 292 12.27 -14.13 -18.40
N LEU A 293 11.98 -13.55 -17.23
CA LEU A 293 10.62 -13.38 -16.74
C LEU A 293 9.90 -12.18 -17.34
N GLY A 294 10.66 -11.18 -17.80
CA GLY A 294 10.13 -9.95 -18.39
C GLY A 294 10.78 -8.69 -17.83
N LEU A 295 10.26 -7.55 -18.29
CA LEU A 295 10.54 -6.22 -17.79
C LEU A 295 9.71 -5.92 -16.54
N TYR A 296 10.37 -5.41 -15.52
CA TYR A 296 9.82 -5.00 -14.24
C TYR A 296 10.09 -3.52 -13.99
N THR A 297 9.26 -2.90 -13.15
CA THR A 297 9.64 -1.62 -12.52
C THR A 297 10.22 -1.90 -11.15
N LEU A 298 11.44 -1.43 -10.93
CA LEU A 298 12.09 -1.38 -9.64
C LEU A 298 11.66 -0.10 -8.92
N THR A 299 10.91 -0.25 -7.84
CA THR A 299 10.35 0.86 -7.06
C THR A 299 11.04 0.95 -5.70
N GLU A 300 11.51 2.15 -5.37
CA GLU A 300 12.17 2.45 -4.11
C GLU A 300 11.28 2.10 -2.90
N ALA A 301 11.88 1.47 -1.89
CA ALA A 301 11.17 1.19 -0.65
C ALA A 301 10.98 2.47 0.17
N VAL A 302 9.75 2.73 0.61
CA VAL A 302 9.48 3.76 1.63
C VAL A 302 9.88 3.21 2.99
N ASP A 303 11.15 3.42 3.35
CA ASP A 303 11.76 2.96 4.60
C ASP A 303 12.56 4.10 5.27
N ARG A 304 13.37 3.76 6.28
CA ARG A 304 14.17 4.75 7.02
C ARG A 304 15.20 5.49 6.15
N HIS A 305 15.69 4.90 5.06
CA HIS A 305 16.62 5.57 4.13
C HIS A 305 15.87 6.54 3.23
N PHE A 306 14.69 6.16 2.75
CA PHE A 306 13.77 7.11 2.12
C PHE A 306 13.49 8.31 3.05
N LEU A 307 13.21 8.05 4.33
CA LEU A 307 12.96 9.12 5.28
C LEU A 307 14.17 10.04 5.47
N LEU A 308 15.39 9.49 5.55
CA LEU A 308 16.59 10.29 5.64
C LEU A 308 16.75 11.22 4.44
N ARG A 309 16.51 10.72 3.22
CA ARG A 309 16.70 11.50 1.99
C ARG A 309 15.70 12.63 1.86
N HIS A 310 14.43 12.39 2.17
CA HIS A 310 13.36 13.36 1.96
C HIS A 310 13.12 14.29 3.15
N PHE A 311 13.45 13.85 4.36
CA PHE A 311 13.13 14.57 5.60
C PHE A 311 14.36 14.88 6.46
N GLY A 312 15.57 14.49 6.03
CA GLY A 312 16.81 14.72 6.78
C GLY A 312 16.93 13.91 8.07
N THR A 313 16.08 12.89 8.27
CA THR A 313 16.06 12.07 9.49
C THR A 313 15.54 10.66 9.25
N LYS A 314 16.15 9.65 9.90
CA LYS A 314 15.63 8.27 9.96
C LYS A 314 14.57 8.06 11.05
N ARG A 315 14.30 9.10 11.84
CA ARG A 315 13.35 9.11 12.97
C ARG A 315 11.96 9.61 12.53
N GLY A 316 10.97 9.45 13.40
CA GLY A 316 9.57 9.74 13.11
C GLY A 316 8.75 8.46 13.16
N ALA A 317 7.48 8.56 12.78
CA ALA A 317 6.61 7.40 12.61
C ALA A 317 6.22 7.28 11.14
N LEU A 318 6.19 6.06 10.61
CA LEU A 318 5.75 5.77 9.26
C LEU A 318 4.55 4.82 9.32
N PHE A 319 3.46 5.20 8.67
CA PHE A 319 2.21 4.45 8.62
C PHE A 319 1.86 4.14 7.17
N LYS A 320 1.13 3.05 6.92
CA LYS A 320 0.56 2.72 5.62
C LYS A 320 -0.94 2.48 5.76
N PRO A 321 -1.76 3.54 5.88
CA PRO A 321 -3.16 3.40 6.20
C PRO A 321 -3.95 2.68 5.09
N VAL A 322 -4.98 1.95 5.52
CA VAL A 322 -6.04 1.41 4.68
C VAL A 322 -7.37 1.76 5.35
N THR A 323 -8.01 2.86 4.91
CA THR A 323 -9.31 3.33 5.40
C THR A 323 -9.86 4.43 4.51
N SER A 324 -11.13 4.35 4.12
CA SER A 324 -11.84 5.40 3.38
C SER A 324 -12.30 6.54 4.30
N SER A 325 -12.21 6.34 5.62
CA SER A 325 -12.46 7.33 6.66
C SER A 325 -11.15 7.68 7.38
N LEU A 326 -10.17 8.20 6.62
CA LEU A 326 -8.87 8.58 7.18
C LEU A 326 -9.07 9.57 8.33
N PHE A 327 -8.38 9.32 9.44
CA PHE A 327 -8.49 10.08 10.69
C PHE A 327 -9.88 10.05 11.38
N ALA A 328 -10.68 9.00 11.19
CA ALA A 328 -11.79 8.74 12.09
C ALA A 328 -11.29 8.42 13.50
N ASP A 329 -11.95 8.97 14.53
CA ASP A 329 -11.70 8.65 15.93
C ASP A 329 -12.28 7.28 16.29
N LEU A 330 -11.44 6.43 16.86
CA LEU A 330 -11.74 5.06 17.29
C LEU A 330 -11.56 4.89 18.80
N GLY A 331 -11.42 5.98 19.56
CA GLY A 331 -11.16 5.97 21.00
C GLY A 331 -9.70 6.26 21.37
N SER A 332 -9.36 6.08 22.64
CA SER A 332 -8.01 6.28 23.20
C SER A 332 -7.08 5.09 23.00
N ASP A 333 -7.61 3.89 22.79
CA ASP A 333 -6.81 2.67 22.66
C ASP A 333 -6.13 2.58 21.28
N TRP A 334 -4.80 2.48 21.27
CA TRP A 334 -4.00 2.32 20.07
C TRP A 334 -4.35 1.06 19.27
N ASP A 335 -4.82 0.00 19.93
CA ASP A 335 -5.06 -1.28 19.28
C ASP A 335 -6.20 -1.21 18.26
N ALA A 336 -7.17 -0.32 18.47
CA ALA A 336 -8.19 0.01 17.50
C ALA A 336 -7.61 0.56 16.17
N TYR A 337 -6.52 1.34 16.24
CA TYR A 337 -5.87 1.99 15.09
C TYR A 337 -4.80 1.12 14.42
N ARG A 338 -4.14 0.24 15.19
CA ARG A 338 -2.91 -0.46 14.79
C ARG A 338 -3.00 -1.14 13.42
N GLN A 339 -4.06 -1.90 13.18
CA GLN A 339 -4.24 -2.61 11.90
C GLN A 339 -4.57 -1.66 10.75
N ILE A 340 -5.36 -0.61 11.02
CA ILE A 340 -5.79 0.36 9.99
C ILE A 340 -4.59 1.17 9.49
N TYR A 341 -3.75 1.67 10.40
CA TYR A 341 -2.62 2.52 10.07
C TYR A 341 -1.33 1.76 9.76
N ASP A 342 -1.26 0.46 10.09
CA ASP A 342 -0.21 -0.48 9.68
C ASP A 342 1.20 0.13 9.80
N PRO A 343 1.68 0.34 11.04
CA PRO A 343 2.94 1.04 11.30
C PRO A 343 4.14 0.27 10.73
N LYS A 344 5.02 1.00 10.04
CA LYS A 344 6.22 0.50 9.37
C LYS A 344 7.51 0.77 10.14
N THR A 345 7.38 1.45 11.26
CA THR A 345 8.42 1.70 12.25
C THR A 345 7.88 1.41 13.65
N PRO A 346 8.72 0.99 14.60
CA PRO A 346 8.36 1.02 16.02
C PRO A 346 7.85 2.42 16.39
N LEU A 347 6.81 2.46 17.22
CA LEU A 347 6.15 3.70 17.63
C LEU A 347 6.38 3.98 19.12
N TYR A 348 6.69 5.23 19.42
CA TYR A 348 6.63 5.77 20.78
C TYR A 348 5.20 6.16 21.18
N THR A 349 4.93 6.24 22.48
CA THR A 349 3.59 6.58 23.02
C THR A 349 3.09 7.92 22.49
N GLU A 350 3.96 8.93 22.41
CA GLU A 350 3.63 10.28 21.95
C GLU A 350 3.22 10.27 20.48
N GLN A 351 3.79 9.40 19.66
CA GLN A 351 3.46 9.29 18.23
C GLN A 351 2.07 8.65 18.01
N LYS A 352 1.73 7.64 18.83
CA LYS A 352 0.40 7.04 18.85
C LYS A 352 -0.64 8.08 19.27
N GLN A 353 -0.37 8.77 20.37
CA GLN A 353 -1.22 9.82 20.91
C GLN A 353 -1.42 10.96 19.89
N ARG A 354 -0.36 11.36 19.19
CA ARG A 354 -0.41 12.40 18.16
C ARG A 354 -1.37 12.05 17.01
N LEU A 355 -1.40 10.79 16.57
CA LEU A 355 -2.37 10.35 15.57
C LEU A 355 -3.80 10.36 16.14
N ILE A 356 -3.99 9.84 17.35
CA ILE A 356 -5.30 9.80 18.03
C ILE A 356 -5.87 11.22 18.21
N GLU A 357 -5.04 12.19 18.59
CA GLU A 357 -5.43 13.59 18.68
C GLU A 357 -5.87 14.19 17.34
N LEU A 358 -5.16 13.88 16.25
CA LEU A 358 -5.59 14.27 14.92
C LEU A 358 -6.94 13.64 14.58
N CYS A 359 -7.12 12.35 14.87
CA CYS A 359 -8.39 11.67 14.64
C CYS A 359 -9.56 12.33 15.40
N ARG A 360 -9.33 12.71 16.66
CA ARG A 360 -10.30 13.45 17.48
C ARG A 360 -10.60 14.84 16.92
N LEU A 361 -9.58 15.57 16.47
CA LEU A 361 -9.78 16.87 15.83
C LEU A 361 -10.64 16.74 14.56
N VAL A 362 -10.33 15.77 13.70
CA VAL A 362 -11.05 15.52 12.44
C VAL A 362 -12.49 15.08 12.71
N THR A 363 -12.73 14.30 13.77
CA THR A 363 -14.05 13.73 14.05
C THR A 363 -14.96 14.66 14.84
N HIS A 364 -14.44 15.33 15.88
CA HIS A 364 -15.27 15.98 16.90
C HIS A 364 -15.21 17.50 16.92
N ALA A 365 -14.15 18.11 16.40
CA ALA A 365 -14.06 19.57 16.40
C ALA A 365 -15.16 20.17 15.51
N ASP A 366 -15.69 21.34 15.86
CA ASP A 366 -16.48 22.13 14.92
C ASP A 366 -15.61 22.64 13.76
N ASP A 367 -16.22 23.09 12.66
CA ASP A 367 -15.50 23.49 11.45
C ASP A 367 -14.56 24.69 11.64
N SER A 368 -14.88 25.60 12.56
CA SER A 368 -14.01 26.74 12.86
C SER A 368 -12.75 26.30 13.62
N THR A 369 -12.92 25.43 14.62
CA THR A 369 -11.83 24.84 15.39
C THR A 369 -10.95 23.95 14.52
N PHE A 370 -11.55 23.14 13.65
CA PHE A 370 -10.81 22.32 12.69
C PHE A 370 -9.96 23.18 11.75
N ALA A 371 -10.56 24.17 11.09
CA ALA A 371 -9.85 25.05 10.16
C ALA A 371 -8.69 25.80 10.83
N ALA A 372 -8.87 26.23 12.09
CA ALA A 372 -7.84 26.91 12.86
C ALA A 372 -6.68 25.99 13.30
N ARG A 373 -6.97 24.71 13.58
CA ARG A 373 -6.00 23.80 14.22
C ARG A 373 -5.39 22.75 13.30
N ILE A 374 -5.99 22.43 12.16
CA ILE A 374 -5.54 21.31 11.32
C ILE A 374 -4.11 21.49 10.80
N GLY A 375 -3.69 22.73 10.54
CA GLY A 375 -2.30 23.05 10.16
C GLY A 375 -1.26 22.79 11.25
N ASN A 376 -1.68 22.58 12.50
CA ASN A 376 -0.79 22.14 13.57
C ASN A 376 -0.51 20.63 13.51
N TYR A 377 -1.25 19.86 12.72
CA TYR A 377 -1.11 18.41 12.61
C TYR A 377 -0.68 17.97 11.21
N ILE A 378 -1.11 18.66 10.15
CA ILE A 378 -0.81 18.32 8.77
C ILE A 378 -0.01 19.45 8.12
N ASP A 379 1.03 19.09 7.37
CA ASP A 379 1.75 20.03 6.51
C ASP A 379 0.85 20.43 5.32
N LEU A 380 0.09 21.52 5.47
CA LEU A 380 -0.90 21.94 4.47
C LEU A 380 -0.28 22.25 3.10
N PRO A 381 0.88 22.93 2.98
CA PRO A 381 1.56 23.09 1.71
C PRO A 381 1.92 21.78 1.03
N GLU A 382 2.49 20.80 1.76
CA GLU A 382 2.82 19.49 1.20
C GLU A 382 1.55 18.73 0.78
N PHE A 383 0.55 18.67 1.67
CA PHE A 383 -0.70 17.97 1.39
C PHE A 383 -1.46 18.58 0.20
N ALA A 384 -1.40 19.90 0.00
CA ALA A 384 -1.97 20.56 -1.18
C ALA A 384 -1.30 20.08 -2.48
N ARG A 385 0.02 19.87 -2.48
CA ARG A 385 0.76 19.34 -3.64
C ARG A 385 0.48 17.87 -3.87
N PHE A 386 0.43 17.07 -2.81
CA PHE A 386 0.00 15.68 -2.87
C PHE A 386 -1.39 15.55 -3.50
N MET A 387 -2.37 16.29 -2.99
CA MET A 387 -3.74 16.27 -3.50
C MET A 387 -3.85 16.80 -4.94
N ALA A 388 -3.12 17.86 -5.30
CA ALA A 388 -3.15 18.38 -6.66
C ALA A 388 -2.67 17.34 -7.68
N VAL A 389 -1.58 16.63 -7.39
CA VAL A 389 -1.08 15.55 -8.26
C VAL A 389 -2.04 14.36 -8.27
N MET A 390 -2.53 13.90 -7.12
CA MET A 390 -3.47 12.78 -7.02
C MET A 390 -4.76 13.03 -7.82
N VAL A 391 -5.34 14.23 -7.69
CA VAL A 391 -6.57 14.62 -8.41
C VAL A 391 -6.29 14.85 -9.89
N TYR A 392 -5.12 15.36 -10.26
CA TYR A 392 -4.71 15.43 -11.66
C TYR A 392 -4.67 14.03 -12.28
N LEU A 393 -3.99 13.08 -11.62
CA LEU A 393 -3.85 11.69 -12.06
C LEU A 393 -5.17 10.91 -12.04
N SER A 394 -6.24 11.43 -11.43
CA SER A 394 -7.51 10.73 -11.22
C SER A 394 -7.31 9.36 -10.57
N ASP A 395 -6.48 9.33 -9.52
CA ASP A 395 -6.14 8.13 -8.76
C ASP A 395 -7.29 7.73 -7.81
N ILE A 396 -8.29 7.06 -8.38
CA ILE A 396 -9.47 6.53 -7.68
C ILE A 396 -9.14 5.23 -6.89
N ASP A 397 -7.95 4.64 -7.08
CA ASP A 397 -7.53 3.46 -6.31
C ASP A 397 -6.87 3.83 -4.97
N GLY A 398 -6.47 5.10 -4.80
CA GLY A 398 -5.89 5.65 -3.59
C GLY A 398 -6.88 6.32 -2.64
N LEU A 399 -6.48 7.48 -2.11
CA LEU A 399 -7.25 8.25 -1.11
C LEU A 399 -8.61 8.74 -1.63
N LEU A 400 -8.75 8.90 -2.95
CA LEU A 400 -10.01 9.34 -3.58
C LEU A 400 -11.08 8.25 -3.64
N GLY A 401 -10.74 6.99 -3.37
CA GLY A 401 -11.72 5.89 -3.37
C GLY A 401 -11.59 5.05 -2.10
N PRO A 402 -10.94 3.87 -2.16
CA PRO A 402 -10.85 2.93 -1.04
C PRO A 402 -9.95 3.39 0.11
N GLY A 403 -9.24 4.51 -0.02
CA GLY A 403 -8.45 5.05 1.10
C GLY A 403 -7.20 4.22 1.42
N GLN A 404 -6.44 3.86 0.39
CA GLN A 404 -5.17 3.13 0.49
C GLN A 404 -4.12 3.78 -0.41
N ASN A 405 -3.06 3.05 -0.76
CA ASN A 405 -2.03 3.48 -1.72
C ASN A 405 -1.33 4.80 -1.32
N LEU A 406 -1.13 4.97 -0.01
CA LEU A 406 -0.32 6.06 0.55
C LEU A 406 0.42 5.61 1.81
N TYR A 407 1.47 6.35 2.15
CA TYR A 407 2.07 6.35 3.48
C TYR A 407 1.86 7.71 4.14
N LEU A 408 1.85 7.70 5.48
CA LEU A 408 1.93 8.90 6.30
C LEU A 408 3.23 8.89 7.08
N HIS A 409 3.98 9.99 7.02
CA HIS A 409 5.15 10.20 7.87
C HIS A 409 4.83 11.28 8.90
N LEU A 410 4.95 10.95 10.20
CA LEU A 410 4.94 11.93 11.28
C LEU A 410 6.38 12.39 11.52
N HIS A 411 6.67 13.62 11.13
CA HIS A 411 8.00 14.18 11.22
C HIS A 411 8.37 14.50 12.68
N PRO A 412 9.54 14.05 13.19
CA PRO A 412 9.82 14.07 14.64
C PRO A 412 10.06 15.46 15.23
N LYS A 413 10.46 16.45 14.42
CA LYS A 413 10.70 17.83 14.91
C LYS A 413 9.46 18.72 14.81
N THR A 414 8.90 18.80 13.61
CA THR A 414 7.70 19.61 13.30
C THR A 414 6.41 19.01 13.86
N GLN A 415 6.37 17.70 14.15
CA GLN A 415 5.17 17.00 14.61
C GLN A 415 3.98 17.11 13.63
N LEU A 416 4.31 17.28 12.34
CA LEU A 416 3.36 17.32 11.23
C LEU A 416 3.36 15.99 10.47
N PHE A 417 2.17 15.57 10.05
CA PHE A 417 1.96 14.48 9.11
C PHE A 417 2.17 14.98 7.68
N GLN A 418 2.94 14.21 6.91
CA GLN A 418 3.20 14.40 5.49
C GLN A 418 2.82 13.13 4.72
N PHE A 419 2.36 13.30 3.48
CA PHE A 419 1.81 12.24 2.64
C PHE A 419 2.84 11.77 1.60
N ILE A 420 2.86 10.47 1.34
CA ILE A 420 3.76 9.85 0.36
C ILE A 420 2.91 8.90 -0.51
N PRO A 421 2.90 9.05 -1.85
CA PRO A 421 2.12 8.18 -2.73
C PRO A 421 2.71 6.77 -2.78
N TRP A 422 1.85 5.78 -3.02
CA TRP A 422 2.25 4.39 -3.23
C TRP A 422 1.35 3.72 -4.29
N ASP A 423 1.76 2.58 -4.86
CA ASP A 423 1.00 1.77 -5.85
C ASP A 423 0.31 2.64 -6.92
N GLN A 424 1.10 3.18 -7.84
CA GLN A 424 0.62 4.14 -8.85
C GLN A 424 0.45 3.48 -10.23
N ASP A 425 0.33 2.15 -10.30
CA ASP A 425 0.15 1.37 -11.53
C ASP A 425 -1.22 1.62 -12.20
N ARG A 426 -2.22 2.08 -11.44
CA ARG A 426 -3.56 2.42 -11.93
C ARG A 426 -3.82 3.93 -12.08
N SER A 427 -2.77 4.75 -11.98
CA SER A 427 -2.82 6.21 -12.18
C SER A 427 -3.13 6.59 -13.63
N TRP A 428 -3.10 7.90 -13.95
CA TRP A 428 -3.47 8.43 -15.27
C TRP A 428 -4.88 8.04 -15.71
N GLY A 429 -5.78 8.03 -14.73
CA GLY A 429 -7.17 7.65 -14.90
C GLY A 429 -7.31 6.24 -15.48
N GLN A 430 -6.54 5.24 -15.04
CA GLN A 430 -6.65 3.87 -15.59
C GLN A 430 -7.42 2.88 -14.70
N PHE A 431 -7.80 3.30 -13.49
CA PHE A 431 -8.67 2.53 -12.60
C PHE A 431 -10.16 2.70 -12.95
N ASP A 432 -10.75 1.73 -13.63
CA ASP A 432 -12.09 1.81 -14.22
C ASP A 432 -13.23 1.50 -13.24
N ARG A 433 -13.13 2.06 -12.03
CA ARG A 433 -14.19 2.02 -11.01
C ARG A 433 -15.30 3.03 -11.20
N ILE A 434 -15.04 4.00 -12.05
CA ILE A 434 -15.97 5.04 -12.50
C ILE A 434 -15.79 5.16 -14.02
N SER A 435 -16.76 5.77 -14.70
CA SER A 435 -16.71 5.86 -16.16
C SER A 435 -15.46 6.62 -16.63
N GLN A 436 -15.04 6.36 -17.87
CA GLN A 436 -13.93 7.07 -18.51
C GLN A 436 -14.19 8.58 -18.51
N GLN A 437 -15.44 8.99 -18.80
CA GLN A 437 -15.84 10.39 -18.75
C GLN A 437 -15.66 10.98 -17.35
N GLN A 438 -16.07 10.26 -16.29
CA GLN A 438 -15.86 10.72 -14.92
C GLN A 438 -14.38 10.81 -14.57
N ARG A 439 -13.52 9.92 -15.06
CA ARG A 439 -12.06 9.99 -14.86
C ARG A 439 -11.46 11.21 -15.58
N ASP A 440 -11.84 11.46 -16.82
CA ASP A 440 -11.34 12.62 -17.58
C ASP A 440 -11.81 13.94 -16.93
N GLN A 441 -13.08 13.96 -16.50
CA GLN A 441 -13.76 15.17 -16.01
C GLN A 441 -13.83 15.26 -14.48
N LEU A 442 -13.08 14.45 -13.74
CA LEU A 442 -13.16 14.34 -12.29
C LEU A 442 -13.15 15.73 -11.63
N SER A 443 -14.14 15.99 -10.76
CA SER A 443 -14.30 17.28 -10.11
C SER A 443 -13.07 17.64 -9.28
N ILE A 444 -12.53 18.84 -9.46
CA ILE A 444 -11.46 19.37 -8.60
C ILE A 444 -12.00 19.89 -7.26
N HIS A 445 -13.31 19.91 -7.07
CA HIS A 445 -13.94 20.37 -5.82
C HIS A 445 -14.49 19.24 -4.97
N ARG A 446 -14.87 18.11 -5.59
CA ARG A 446 -15.32 16.89 -4.91
C ARG A 446 -14.77 15.61 -5.59
N PRO A 447 -13.43 15.41 -5.62
CA PRO A 447 -12.79 14.32 -6.37
C PRO A 447 -12.90 12.92 -5.75
N TRP A 448 -13.51 12.75 -4.59
CA TRP A 448 -13.53 11.46 -3.88
C TRP A 448 -14.88 10.75 -3.92
N GLN A 449 -14.85 9.42 -3.79
CA GLN A 449 -16.04 8.57 -3.73
C GLN A 449 -16.66 8.55 -2.34
N GLY A 450 -17.99 8.43 -2.30
CA GLY A 450 -18.75 8.31 -1.06
C GLY A 450 -18.47 9.43 -0.07
N GLN A 451 -18.64 9.13 1.22
CA GLN A 451 -18.33 10.05 2.32
C GLN A 451 -16.84 9.96 2.68
N ASN A 452 -16.20 11.11 2.84
CA ASN A 452 -14.84 11.19 3.40
C ASN A 452 -14.78 12.45 4.29
N PRO A 453 -15.08 12.32 5.59
CA PRO A 453 -15.17 13.47 6.49
C PRO A 453 -13.88 14.31 6.52
N PHE A 454 -12.72 13.67 6.43
CA PHE A 454 -11.45 14.38 6.38
C PHE A 454 -11.33 15.29 5.15
N LEU A 455 -11.55 14.75 3.94
CA LEU A 455 -11.47 15.53 2.71
C LEU A 455 -12.58 16.57 2.60
N GLU A 456 -13.80 16.24 3.03
CA GLU A 456 -14.95 17.16 3.05
C GLU A 456 -14.66 18.41 3.88
N ARG A 457 -14.07 18.23 5.06
CA ARG A 457 -13.70 19.35 5.93
C ARG A 457 -12.47 20.08 5.43
N MET A 458 -11.45 19.35 4.98
CA MET A 458 -10.22 19.96 4.47
C MET A 458 -10.47 20.86 3.25
N PHE A 459 -11.34 20.45 2.32
CA PHE A 459 -11.69 21.26 1.14
C PHE A 459 -12.54 22.50 1.48
N ARG A 460 -13.03 22.63 2.72
CA ARG A 460 -13.65 23.85 3.26
C ARG A 460 -12.64 24.77 3.96
N VAL A 461 -11.45 24.29 4.30
CA VAL A 461 -10.38 25.11 4.88
C VAL A 461 -9.84 26.05 3.81
N GLY A 462 -10.16 27.34 3.93
CA GLY A 462 -9.86 28.34 2.91
C GLY A 462 -8.38 28.41 2.53
N HIS A 463 -7.47 28.35 3.51
CA HIS A 463 -6.03 28.36 3.26
C HIS A 463 -5.56 27.15 2.45
N PHE A 464 -5.99 25.94 2.82
CA PHE A 464 -5.67 24.72 2.06
C PHE A 464 -6.23 24.79 0.64
N LYS A 465 -7.49 25.19 0.47
CA LYS A 465 -8.15 25.27 -0.84
C LYS A 465 -7.40 26.22 -1.79
N GLN A 466 -6.91 27.35 -1.27
CA GLN A 466 -6.08 28.29 -2.05
C GLN A 466 -4.76 27.66 -2.51
N LEU A 467 -4.06 26.95 -1.62
CA LEU A 467 -2.81 26.25 -1.96
C LEU A 467 -3.04 25.16 -3.02
N TYR A 468 -4.08 24.36 -2.83
CA TYR A 468 -4.44 23.24 -3.71
C TYR A 468 -4.83 23.71 -5.12
N LEU A 469 -5.71 24.72 -5.24
CA LEU A 469 -6.13 25.23 -6.56
C LEU A 469 -4.98 25.93 -7.29
N ARG A 470 -4.13 26.66 -6.57
CA ARG A 470 -2.92 27.27 -7.14
C ARG A 470 -1.97 26.21 -7.68
N GLU A 471 -1.81 25.11 -6.96
CA GLU A 471 -0.95 24.03 -7.41
C GLU A 471 -1.53 23.32 -8.64
N LEU A 472 -2.83 23.05 -8.69
CA LEU A 472 -3.48 22.51 -9.90
C LEU A 472 -3.25 23.42 -11.12
N ASP A 473 -3.43 24.73 -10.94
CA ASP A 473 -3.16 25.71 -12.00
C ASP A 473 -1.70 25.63 -12.47
N ARG A 474 -0.75 25.66 -11.52
CA ARG A 474 0.69 25.51 -11.80
C ARG A 474 1.00 24.21 -12.55
N LEU A 475 0.43 23.08 -12.13
CA LEU A 475 0.62 21.78 -12.79
C LEU A 475 0.18 21.86 -14.25
N THR A 476 -1.03 22.35 -14.54
CA THR A 476 -1.56 22.43 -15.91
C THR A 476 -0.83 23.42 -16.82
N GLN A 477 -0.14 24.41 -16.25
CA GLN A 477 0.67 25.37 -17.01
C GLN A 477 2.12 24.91 -17.22
N THR A 478 2.62 23.96 -16.41
CA THR A 478 4.04 23.59 -16.40
C THR A 478 4.24 22.08 -16.58
N LEU A 479 4.13 21.31 -15.50
CA LEU A 479 4.50 19.89 -15.42
C LEU A 479 3.57 18.99 -16.22
N CYS A 480 2.30 19.35 -16.36
CA CYS A 480 1.26 18.54 -16.95
C CYS A 480 0.83 19.01 -18.35
N THR A 481 1.65 19.79 -19.05
CA THR A 481 1.34 20.13 -20.45
C THR A 481 1.30 18.87 -21.32
N PRO A 482 0.29 18.69 -22.19
CA PRO A 482 0.16 17.49 -23.03
C PRO A 482 1.42 17.17 -23.82
N GLU A 483 2.11 18.18 -24.34
CA GLU A 483 3.33 18.03 -25.12
C GLU A 483 4.49 17.52 -24.26
N ARG A 484 4.61 17.98 -23.00
CA ARG A 484 5.65 17.51 -22.08
C ARG A 484 5.44 16.05 -21.73
N ILE A 485 4.22 15.66 -21.34
CA ILE A 485 3.94 14.27 -20.96
C ILE A 485 4.07 13.35 -22.18
N ALA A 486 3.60 13.77 -23.36
CA ALA A 486 3.76 13.00 -24.60
C ALA A 486 5.24 12.72 -24.91
N ARG A 487 6.12 13.73 -24.79
CA ARG A 487 7.57 13.54 -24.95
C ARG A 487 8.16 12.57 -23.93
N GLN A 488 7.70 12.62 -22.68
CA GLN A 488 8.15 11.67 -21.65
C GLN A 488 7.72 10.24 -21.97
N VAL A 489 6.46 10.05 -22.41
CA VAL A 489 5.96 8.76 -22.89
C VAL A 489 6.81 8.25 -24.04
N ASP A 490 7.08 9.07 -25.06
CA ASP A 490 7.87 8.66 -26.23
C ASP A 490 9.33 8.33 -25.87
N HIS A 491 9.93 9.11 -24.99
CA HIS A 491 11.30 8.88 -24.53
C HIS A 491 11.43 7.55 -23.78
N ILE A 492 10.54 7.30 -22.80
CA ILE A 492 10.55 6.04 -22.05
C ILE A 492 10.18 4.89 -22.98
N ALA A 493 9.22 5.09 -23.90
CA ALA A 493 8.82 4.08 -24.85
C ALA A 493 10.00 3.59 -25.69
N ALA A 494 10.78 4.50 -26.24
CA ALA A 494 11.96 4.17 -27.03
C ALA A 494 12.98 3.34 -26.24
N LEU A 495 13.16 3.66 -24.95
CA LEU A 495 14.08 2.93 -24.07
C LEU A 495 13.61 1.50 -23.80
N ILE A 496 12.34 1.31 -23.45
CA ILE A 496 11.85 0.01 -22.95
C ILE A 496 11.31 -0.92 -24.05
N ARG A 497 11.00 -0.38 -25.24
CA ARG A 497 10.44 -1.14 -26.37
C ARG A 497 11.21 -2.43 -26.68
N PRO A 498 12.56 -2.46 -26.73
CA PRO A 498 13.31 -3.70 -26.98
C PRO A 498 13.01 -4.78 -25.92
N ALA A 499 13.02 -4.43 -24.64
CA ALA A 499 12.78 -5.38 -23.56
C ALA A 499 11.31 -5.86 -23.51
N VAL A 500 10.35 -4.99 -23.86
CA VAL A 500 8.93 -5.39 -24.01
C VAL A 500 8.76 -6.36 -25.18
N GLY A 501 9.53 -6.18 -26.26
CA GLY A 501 9.53 -7.06 -27.44
C GLY A 501 10.09 -8.47 -27.18
N GLU A 502 10.87 -8.65 -26.11
CA GLU A 502 11.35 -9.96 -25.67
C GLU A 502 10.31 -10.72 -24.83
N GLU A 503 9.23 -10.06 -24.39
CA GLU A 503 8.17 -10.72 -23.64
C GLU A 503 7.19 -11.45 -24.57
N ALA A 504 6.61 -12.56 -24.08
CA ALA A 504 5.69 -13.39 -24.86
C ALA A 504 4.34 -12.70 -25.18
N GLY A 505 3.71 -13.13 -26.29
CA GLY A 505 2.38 -12.73 -26.71
C GLY A 505 2.33 -11.36 -27.39
N ASP A 506 1.13 -10.78 -27.49
CA ASP A 506 0.88 -9.49 -28.18
C ASP A 506 1.26 -8.25 -27.34
N ARG A 507 2.20 -8.40 -26.40
CA ARG A 507 2.61 -7.33 -25.46
C ARG A 507 3.18 -6.13 -26.21
N LEU A 508 4.09 -6.35 -27.16
CA LEU A 508 4.69 -5.28 -27.96
C LEU A 508 3.66 -4.56 -28.83
N ALA A 509 2.76 -5.29 -29.48
CA ALA A 509 1.71 -4.69 -30.31
C ALA A 509 0.74 -3.84 -29.47
N THR A 510 0.33 -4.36 -28.29
CA THR A 510 -0.52 -3.60 -27.37
C THR A 510 0.19 -2.36 -26.83
N PHE A 511 1.46 -2.50 -26.46
CA PHE A 511 2.32 -1.41 -26.01
C PHE A 511 2.44 -0.29 -27.06
N ASP A 512 2.69 -0.65 -28.32
CA ASP A 512 2.82 0.29 -29.43
C ASP A 512 1.54 1.11 -29.66
N ARG A 513 0.38 0.45 -29.60
CA ARG A 513 -0.93 1.11 -29.67
C ARG A 513 -1.16 2.07 -28.51
N ILE A 514 -0.78 1.68 -27.29
CA ILE A 514 -0.85 2.55 -26.10
C ILE A 514 0.04 3.77 -26.24
N VAL A 515 1.28 3.60 -26.71
CA VAL A 515 2.24 4.69 -26.94
C VAL A 515 1.74 5.63 -28.04
N ALA A 516 1.07 5.09 -29.07
CA ALA A 516 0.39 5.88 -30.10
C ALA A 516 -0.85 6.64 -29.59
N GLY A 517 -1.35 6.32 -28.38
CA GLY A 517 -2.52 6.95 -27.78
C GLY A 517 -3.85 6.33 -28.24
N GLU A 518 -3.83 5.11 -28.77
CA GLU A 518 -5.04 4.40 -29.18
C GLU A 518 -5.80 3.82 -28.00
N LEU A 519 -7.14 3.87 -28.06
CA LEU A 519 -7.98 3.21 -27.09
C LEU A 519 -7.81 1.68 -27.19
N ILE A 520 -7.56 1.02 -26.05
CA ILE A 520 -7.35 -0.43 -26.02
C ILE A 520 -8.62 -1.12 -25.53
N PRO A 521 -9.25 -1.99 -26.32
CA PRO A 521 -10.37 -2.80 -25.87
C PRO A 521 -10.00 -3.61 -24.63
N ARG A 522 -10.90 -3.65 -23.63
CA ARG A 522 -10.72 -4.46 -22.43
C ARG A 522 -11.68 -5.65 -22.44
N PRO A 523 -11.26 -6.84 -21.98
CA PRO A 523 -12.18 -7.96 -21.78
C PRO A 523 -13.26 -7.58 -20.77
N SER A 524 -14.51 -7.96 -21.05
CA SER A 524 -15.63 -7.78 -20.11
C SER A 524 -15.36 -8.48 -18.78
N PHE A 525 -15.87 -7.92 -17.68
CA PHE A 525 -15.85 -8.58 -16.38
C PHE A 525 -17.18 -9.30 -16.17
N GLY A 526 -17.23 -10.58 -16.56
CA GLY A 526 -18.49 -11.33 -16.59
C GLY A 526 -19.51 -10.69 -17.55
N PRO A 527 -20.77 -10.47 -17.15
CA PRO A 527 -21.80 -9.88 -18.01
C PRO A 527 -21.66 -8.35 -18.19
N PHE A 528 -20.69 -7.71 -17.53
CA PHE A 528 -20.53 -6.26 -17.55
C PHE A 528 -19.47 -5.85 -18.58
N PRO A 529 -19.86 -5.11 -19.65
CA PRO A 529 -18.91 -4.57 -20.60
C PRO A 529 -17.99 -3.56 -19.89
N ARG A 530 -16.70 -3.59 -20.22
CA ARG A 530 -15.73 -2.58 -19.77
C ARG A 530 -15.49 -1.58 -20.88
N GLU A 531 -15.41 -0.31 -20.50
CA GLU A 531 -14.97 0.73 -21.43
C GLU A 531 -13.52 0.46 -21.87
N PRO A 532 -13.15 0.83 -23.10
CA PRO A 532 -11.77 0.78 -23.55
C PRO A 532 -10.83 1.55 -22.61
N LEU A 533 -9.61 1.04 -22.45
CA LEU A 533 -8.52 1.74 -21.77
C LEU A 533 -8.16 2.99 -22.57
N LYS A 534 -8.22 4.17 -21.94
CA LYS A 534 -7.63 5.40 -22.50
C LYS A 534 -6.17 5.54 -22.05
N PRO A 535 -5.18 5.59 -22.98
CA PRO A 535 -3.77 5.76 -22.61
C PRO A 535 -3.44 7.13 -22.05
N ILE A 536 -2.20 7.27 -21.55
CA ILE A 536 -1.68 8.49 -20.91
C ILE A 536 -1.83 9.73 -21.81
N LYS A 537 -1.43 9.66 -23.08
CA LYS A 537 -1.44 10.83 -23.99
C LYS A 537 -2.85 11.44 -24.18
N PRO A 538 -3.87 10.69 -24.62
CA PRO A 538 -5.23 11.24 -24.72
C PRO A 538 -5.83 11.61 -23.36
N PHE A 539 -5.55 10.86 -22.29
CA PHE A 539 -6.01 11.21 -20.94
C PHE A 539 -5.48 12.58 -20.50
N VAL A 540 -4.19 12.84 -20.66
CA VAL A 540 -3.56 14.10 -20.24
C VAL A 540 -4.15 15.31 -20.96
N ARG A 541 -4.42 15.19 -22.27
CA ARG A 541 -5.09 16.25 -23.03
C ARG A 541 -6.46 16.56 -22.43
N ASP A 542 -7.32 15.54 -22.35
CA ASP A 542 -8.70 15.72 -21.89
C ASP A 542 -8.76 16.19 -20.43
N ARG A 543 -7.87 15.66 -19.58
CA ARG A 543 -7.77 16.00 -18.15
C ARG A 543 -7.27 17.42 -17.93
N THR A 544 -6.27 17.86 -18.68
CA THR A 544 -5.74 19.24 -18.59
C THR A 544 -6.81 20.25 -18.98
N ASP A 545 -7.53 20.00 -20.08
CA ASP A 545 -8.61 20.87 -20.54
C ASP A 545 -9.76 20.93 -19.52
N SER A 546 -10.15 19.78 -18.98
CA SER A 546 -11.14 19.70 -17.90
C SER A 546 -10.77 20.53 -16.68
N ILE A 547 -9.52 20.40 -16.17
CA ILE A 547 -9.07 21.15 -15.00
C ILE A 547 -9.05 22.66 -15.29
N ARG A 548 -8.57 23.08 -16.47
CA ARG A 548 -8.57 24.50 -16.87
C ARG A 548 -9.98 25.07 -16.93
N GLN A 549 -10.94 24.34 -17.49
CA GLN A 549 -12.35 24.76 -17.52
C GLN A 549 -12.94 24.88 -16.12
N GLN A 550 -12.61 23.95 -15.22
CA GLN A 550 -13.07 24.01 -13.82
C GLN A 550 -12.45 25.18 -13.05
N LEU A 551 -11.14 25.43 -13.22
CA LEU A 551 -10.46 26.60 -12.62
C LEU A 551 -11.02 27.93 -13.15
N ALA A 552 -11.44 27.98 -14.41
CA ALA A 552 -12.09 29.13 -15.03
C ALA A 552 -13.59 29.27 -14.68
N GLY A 553 -14.17 28.32 -13.91
CA GLY A 553 -15.59 28.33 -13.57
C GLY A 553 -16.54 27.97 -14.72
N LEU A 554 -16.02 27.45 -15.84
CA LEU A 554 -16.80 27.05 -17.01
C LEU A 554 -17.42 25.66 -16.88
N SER A 555 -16.91 24.85 -15.95
CA SER A 555 -17.41 23.51 -15.63
C SER A 555 -17.30 23.22 -14.14
N LYS A 556 -18.15 22.34 -13.61
CA LYS A 556 -18.06 21.83 -12.23
C LYS A 556 -17.28 20.52 -12.13
N GLY A 557 -16.94 19.92 -13.27
CA GLY A 557 -16.47 18.54 -13.37
C GLY A 557 -17.55 17.54 -13.00
N LEU A 558 -17.16 16.26 -12.96
CA LEU A 558 -18.02 15.15 -12.58
C LEU A 558 -17.55 14.54 -11.26
N GLU A 559 -18.49 14.35 -10.33
CA GLU A 559 -18.22 13.62 -9.11
C GLU A 559 -18.14 12.11 -9.41
N PRO A 560 -17.28 11.36 -8.71
CA PRO A 560 -17.08 9.93 -8.98
C PRO A 560 -18.22 9.04 -8.43
N GLY A 561 -19.18 9.60 -7.68
CA GLY A 561 -20.30 8.87 -7.07
C GLY A 561 -19.88 7.92 -5.94
N GLU A 562 -20.75 6.97 -5.56
CA GLU A 562 -20.44 5.96 -4.53
C GLU A 562 -19.56 4.78 -5.03
N GLY A 563 -19.18 4.79 -6.32
CA GLY A 563 -18.47 3.69 -6.98
C GLY A 563 -19.40 2.55 -7.45
N PHE A 564 -18.87 1.64 -8.28
CA PHE A 564 -19.63 0.57 -8.93
C PHE A 564 -20.43 -0.32 -7.94
N PRO A 565 -21.69 -0.68 -8.28
CA PRO A 565 -22.51 -1.63 -7.53
C PRO A 565 -22.04 -3.06 -7.85
N MET A 566 -21.05 -3.58 -7.12
CA MET A 566 -20.80 -5.04 -7.09
C MET A 566 -21.73 -5.76 -6.09
N GLY A 567 -22.89 -5.16 -5.81
CA GLY A 567 -24.06 -5.84 -5.26
C GLY A 567 -25.15 -5.88 -6.33
N PRO A 568 -26.07 -6.87 -6.29
CA PRO A 568 -27.20 -6.92 -7.22
C PRO A 568 -27.99 -5.59 -7.22
N PRO A 569 -28.72 -5.28 -8.31
CA PRO A 569 -29.57 -4.09 -8.37
C PRO A 569 -30.57 -4.19 -7.21
N GLY A 570 -30.54 -3.19 -6.32
CA GLY A 570 -31.12 -3.30 -4.99
C GLY A 570 -30.01 -3.63 -3.99
N GLY A 571 -29.35 -2.59 -3.49
CA GLY A 571 -28.38 -2.71 -2.40
C GLY A 571 -28.94 -3.64 -1.35
N ALA A 572 -28.21 -4.73 -1.08
CA ALA A 572 -28.68 -5.73 -0.13
C ALA A 572 -29.00 -5.01 1.19
N ARG A 573 -30.29 -4.93 1.53
CA ARG A 573 -30.75 -4.64 2.89
C ARG A 573 -30.04 -5.64 3.80
N GLY A 574 -28.94 -5.22 4.43
CA GLY A 574 -28.15 -6.10 5.31
C GLY A 574 -26.63 -5.88 5.38
N SER A 575 -26.00 -5.03 4.57
CA SER A 575 -24.53 -4.85 4.58
C SER A 575 -24.02 -3.73 5.51
N GLY A 576 -24.62 -3.58 6.70
CA GLY A 576 -24.26 -2.58 7.71
C GLY A 576 -24.37 -3.16 9.12
N LEU A 577 -24.12 -2.36 10.17
CA LEU A 577 -24.21 -2.84 11.56
C LEU A 577 -25.61 -3.37 11.91
N GLY A 578 -26.64 -3.07 11.12
CA GLY A 578 -27.97 -3.67 11.24
C GLY A 578 -28.00 -5.20 11.10
N SER A 579 -26.93 -5.85 10.61
CA SER A 579 -26.79 -7.32 10.65
C SER A 579 -26.71 -7.88 12.08
N PHE A 580 -26.31 -7.07 13.06
CA PHE A 580 -26.26 -7.45 14.47
C PHE A 580 -27.61 -7.39 15.17
N ALA A 581 -28.64 -6.82 14.54
CA ALA A 581 -29.93 -6.60 15.17
C ALA A 581 -30.61 -7.91 15.61
N THR A 582 -30.62 -8.94 14.75
CA THR A 582 -31.23 -10.24 15.06
C THR A 582 -30.54 -10.97 16.22
N PRO A 583 -29.21 -11.17 16.22
CA PRO A 583 -28.54 -11.82 17.34
C PRO A 583 -28.62 -10.98 18.63
N LEU A 584 -28.55 -9.65 18.54
CA LEU A 584 -28.75 -8.77 19.70
C LEU A 584 -30.17 -8.89 20.26
N ALA A 585 -31.19 -8.88 19.39
CA ALA A 585 -32.57 -9.09 19.79
C ALA A 585 -32.77 -10.44 20.47
N THR A 586 -32.19 -11.51 19.91
CA THR A 586 -32.28 -12.86 20.47
C THR A 586 -31.70 -12.94 21.89
N ARG A 587 -30.67 -12.15 22.18
CA ARG A 587 -30.04 -12.12 23.51
C ARG A 587 -30.78 -11.24 24.50
N CYS A 588 -31.38 -10.15 24.02
CA CYS A 588 -32.01 -9.14 24.86
C CYS A 588 -33.53 -9.33 25.01
N ASP A 589 -34.20 -10.12 24.17
CA ASP A 589 -35.62 -10.47 24.28
C ASP A 589 -35.76 -11.75 25.12
N SER A 590 -35.76 -11.58 26.45
CA SER A 590 -35.63 -12.69 27.39
C SER A 590 -36.90 -13.54 27.50
N ASP A 591 -38.06 -12.90 27.39
CA ASP A 591 -39.37 -13.54 27.44
C ASP A 591 -39.90 -13.97 26.05
N ARG A 592 -39.18 -13.58 24.98
CA ARG A 592 -39.45 -13.93 23.57
C ARG A 592 -40.78 -13.39 23.06
N ASN A 593 -41.19 -12.23 23.56
CA ASN A 593 -42.43 -11.57 23.15
C ASN A 593 -42.26 -10.66 21.90
N GLY A 594 -41.03 -10.50 21.39
CA GLY A 594 -40.71 -9.63 20.25
C GLY A 594 -40.58 -8.14 20.58
N GLN A 595 -40.63 -7.77 21.85
CA GLN A 595 -40.58 -6.43 22.44
C GLN A 595 -39.60 -6.42 23.63
N ILE A 596 -38.45 -5.80 23.43
CA ILE A 596 -37.39 -5.71 24.43
C ILE A 596 -37.66 -4.50 25.31
N SER A 597 -37.91 -4.74 26.60
CA SER A 597 -38.00 -3.68 27.60
C SER A 597 -36.61 -3.14 27.99
N LEU A 598 -36.56 -1.97 28.64
CA LEU A 598 -35.30 -1.40 29.14
C LEU A 598 -34.57 -2.39 30.07
N GLN A 599 -35.31 -3.07 30.94
CA GLN A 599 -34.74 -4.01 31.89
C GLN A 599 -34.11 -5.20 31.17
N GLU A 600 -34.77 -5.74 30.15
CA GLU A 600 -34.26 -6.87 29.39
C GLU A 600 -33.07 -6.49 28.51
N PHE A 601 -33.10 -5.31 27.87
CA PHE A 601 -31.95 -4.81 27.10
C PHE A 601 -30.72 -4.64 27.99
N VAL A 602 -30.86 -3.97 29.14
CA VAL A 602 -29.75 -3.77 30.08
C VAL A 602 -29.25 -5.11 30.63
N SER A 603 -30.16 -6.03 30.96
CA SER A 603 -29.78 -7.37 31.42
C SER A 603 -29.01 -8.14 30.34
N GLY A 604 -29.50 -8.16 29.10
CA GLY A 604 -28.84 -8.83 27.98
C GLY A 604 -27.46 -8.26 27.67
N MET A 605 -27.31 -6.93 27.72
CA MET A 605 -26.01 -6.27 27.54
C MET A 605 -25.03 -6.59 28.68
N LEU A 606 -25.49 -6.63 29.94
CA LEU A 606 -24.66 -7.04 31.08
C LEU A 606 -24.23 -8.51 31.02
N ASP A 607 -25.09 -9.37 30.47
CA ASP A 607 -24.79 -10.77 30.20
C ASP A 607 -23.67 -10.91 29.16
N LEU A 608 -23.71 -10.10 28.10
CA LEU A 608 -22.63 -10.03 27.10
C LEU A 608 -21.32 -9.55 27.72
N PHE A 609 -21.37 -8.50 28.56
CA PHE A 609 -20.20 -8.01 29.27
C PHE A 609 -19.49 -9.10 30.07
N GLN A 610 -20.26 -9.83 30.89
CA GLN A 610 -19.70 -10.90 31.72
C GLN A 610 -19.11 -12.04 30.88
N HIS A 611 -19.66 -12.30 29.70
CA HIS A 611 -19.15 -13.32 28.80
C HIS A 611 -17.88 -12.88 28.05
N TRP A 612 -17.77 -11.60 27.74
CA TRP A 612 -16.65 -11.03 26.98
C TRP A 612 -15.46 -10.66 27.87
N ASP A 613 -15.67 -10.45 29.17
CA ASP A 613 -14.62 -10.26 30.18
C ASP A 613 -13.91 -11.60 30.45
N THR A 614 -13.03 -11.98 29.52
CA THR A 614 -12.36 -13.29 29.50
C THR A 614 -11.29 -13.45 30.58
N ASN A 615 -10.77 -12.34 31.10
CA ASN A 615 -9.75 -12.36 32.15
C ASN A 615 -10.32 -12.06 33.55
N HIS A 616 -11.63 -11.79 33.64
CA HIS A 616 -12.39 -11.58 34.87
C HIS A 616 -11.91 -10.40 35.71
N ASP A 617 -11.45 -9.33 35.05
CA ASP A 617 -10.99 -8.10 35.71
C ASP A 617 -12.09 -7.03 35.85
N ASN A 618 -13.33 -7.35 35.46
CA ASN A 618 -14.50 -6.46 35.47
C ASN A 618 -14.35 -5.25 34.53
N GLN A 619 -13.51 -5.37 33.50
CA GLN A 619 -13.31 -4.37 32.46
C GLN A 619 -13.28 -5.03 31.08
N LEU A 620 -13.77 -4.34 30.05
CA LEU A 620 -13.57 -4.75 28.66
C LEU A 620 -12.54 -3.87 27.99
N ARG A 621 -11.55 -4.51 27.36
CA ARG A 621 -10.67 -3.88 26.38
C ARG A 621 -11.26 -4.01 24.99
N PHE A 622 -10.73 -3.24 24.04
CA PHE A 622 -11.15 -3.32 22.64
C PHE A 622 -11.08 -4.75 22.07
N LEU A 623 -10.01 -5.50 22.37
CA LEU A 623 -9.85 -6.87 21.87
C LEU A 623 -10.88 -7.86 22.45
N GLU A 624 -11.24 -7.70 23.72
CA GLU A 624 -12.24 -8.52 24.41
C GLU A 624 -13.64 -8.23 23.87
N LEU A 625 -13.96 -6.95 23.71
CA LEU A 625 -15.19 -6.48 23.09
C LEU A 625 -15.32 -6.97 21.64
N TYR A 626 -14.26 -6.82 20.84
CA TYR A 626 -14.23 -7.27 19.45
C TYR A 626 -14.40 -8.78 19.35
N ALA A 627 -13.57 -9.57 20.04
CA ALA A 627 -13.66 -11.03 20.04
C ALA A 627 -15.03 -11.52 20.53
N GLY A 628 -15.58 -10.87 21.56
CA GLY A 628 -16.91 -11.13 22.07
C GLY A 628 -18.01 -10.96 21.03
N ILE A 629 -17.99 -9.85 20.29
CA ILE A 629 -18.92 -9.60 19.18
C ILE A 629 -18.77 -10.68 18.10
N GLN A 630 -17.52 -11.04 17.72
CA GLN A 630 -17.27 -12.10 16.73
C GLN A 630 -17.94 -13.42 17.12
N GLN A 631 -17.86 -13.78 18.41
CA GLN A 631 -18.34 -15.06 18.93
C GLN A 631 -19.85 -15.10 19.18
N THR A 632 -20.44 -13.97 19.57
CA THR A 632 -21.81 -13.95 20.10
C THR A 632 -22.82 -13.23 19.22
N LEU A 633 -22.39 -12.22 18.44
CA LEU A 633 -23.29 -11.38 17.66
C LEU A 633 -23.14 -11.57 16.15
N THR A 634 -22.18 -12.37 15.69
CA THR A 634 -21.98 -12.62 14.26
C THR A 634 -23.08 -13.53 13.70
N PRO A 635 -23.89 -13.08 12.72
CA PRO A 635 -24.89 -13.94 12.12
C PRO A 635 -24.22 -15.06 11.27
N PRO A 636 -24.78 -16.28 11.28
CA PRO A 636 -24.28 -17.37 10.44
C PRO A 636 -24.39 -17.02 8.95
N PRO A 637 -23.50 -17.54 8.08
CA PRO A 637 -23.53 -17.24 6.66
C PRO A 637 -24.87 -17.63 6.03
N ALA A 638 -25.44 -16.75 5.21
CA ALA A 638 -26.67 -17.04 4.47
C ALA A 638 -26.45 -18.27 3.58
N SER A 639 -27.25 -19.33 3.80
CA SER A 639 -27.29 -20.48 2.91
C SER A 639 -27.90 -20.03 1.58
N PHE A 640 -27.16 -20.18 0.48
CA PHE A 640 -27.74 -20.03 -0.85
C PHE A 640 -28.69 -21.22 -1.10
N PRO A 641 -29.95 -20.99 -1.55
CA PRO A 641 -30.78 -22.10 -1.98
C PRO A 641 -30.12 -22.80 -3.18
N PRO A 642 -30.26 -24.14 -3.31
CA PRO A 642 -29.73 -24.86 -4.46
C PRO A 642 -30.32 -24.29 -5.76
N ARG A 643 -29.46 -24.12 -6.77
CA ARG A 643 -29.88 -23.68 -8.10
C ARG A 643 -30.93 -24.65 -8.63
N ARG A 644 -32.10 -24.14 -8.99
CA ARG A 644 -33.02 -24.87 -9.87
C ARG A 644 -32.32 -24.97 -11.24
N GLU A 645 -32.19 -26.19 -11.75
CA GLU A 645 -31.77 -26.41 -13.13
C GLU A 645 -32.79 -25.77 -14.09
N PRO A 646 -32.35 -25.14 -15.19
CA PRO A 646 -33.26 -24.59 -16.19
C PRO A 646 -33.93 -25.72 -16.99
N PRO A 647 -35.15 -25.47 -17.54
CA PRO A 647 -35.89 -26.44 -18.36
C PRO A 647 -35.20 -26.79 -19.67
#